data_AF-A0A959YJV5-F1
#
_entry.id   AF-A0A959YJV5-F1
#
_cell.length_a   1.000
_cell.length_b   1.000
_cell.length_c   1.000
_cell.angle_alpha   90.00
_cell.angle_beta   90.00
_cell.angle_gamma   90.00
#
_symmetry.space_group_name_H-M   'P 1'
#
loop_
_entity.id
_entity.type
_entity.pdbx_description
1 polymer ?
#
loop_
_entity_poly.entity_id
_entity_poly.type
_entity_poly.pdbx_seq_one_letter_code
_entity_poly.pdbx_strand_id
1 'polypeptide(L)'
;MKTKHLLTLTLGLLLASSTAFAQYGTGLFYDGKAAKEFSYKKPGKGYAGELPSSFSLKAHTPYAKNQGNYGTCTSWAVAYSAMSTAYAYNMGITNRNIITGIAFCPYFVYNQVKADASCSSGSSIPLSILLLMETGAKRFYSPVIGCGALISDDMINDAGNFRIDDAYILYDEGAGIPADMTAAALTTYMKSKATPDYTDIKAAITFGTPVIFGSFIPASFFAARSSFWEPTYDEKQNPGQAVLDNEGMHQMHAMTIIGYDDNKYGGAFEVMNSWGEAFGNKGFVWVKYADWALFCYEAYALELGGLGDAEMNNVSGCVSGDCDNGYGIYKFASGDRYEGHFSGRNFNGYGIYTWASGEVYAGQWSMNKRQGEGTRYLPNGEYGTCIYDNDKLISGFSNWSYTNGDTYYGALAQDFSRIGFGRYTFSNGSVYEGSWKNNVREGLGRMTYTNGDIYVGEWSDDSPNGVGMLIHTNGKVDAGSWSYGKMMSGQSYGYATDQSLLAVRELSLPEPSALAYASADCTDGDCLYGKGKRVYKGGATYEGEFKDGVEDGFGTMTYGDGTKVKSNWKQGYNFGVARYDYGDGTMALAEFKGGTLNGYVLVMKSGNMVVQYYEDGVYLRQVNPTYSPGTSVMNGDLSNNAPSSGSSIEVPGK
;
A
#
# COMPACT_ATOMS: atom_id res chain seq x y z
N MET A 1 20.93 -63.91 -35.03
CA MET A 1 21.06 -63.40 -36.41
C MET A 1 20.28 -62.09 -36.51
N LYS A 2 20.98 -60.97 -36.78
CA LYS A 2 20.52 -59.66 -37.27
C LYS A 2 19.64 -58.73 -36.39
N THR A 3 20.33 -57.67 -35.96
CA THR A 3 19.96 -56.27 -35.68
C THR A 3 18.80 -55.65 -36.47
N LYS A 4 18.06 -54.73 -35.82
CA LYS A 4 17.79 -53.35 -36.32
C LYS A 4 17.25 -52.43 -35.20
N HIS A 5 17.70 -51.18 -35.26
CA HIS A 5 17.46 -50.04 -34.35
C HIS A 5 16.01 -49.55 -34.26
N LEU A 6 15.65 -48.92 -33.15
CA LEU A 6 14.91 -47.65 -33.17
C LEU A 6 15.19 -46.80 -31.92
N LEU A 7 15.63 -45.57 -32.17
CA LEU A 7 15.65 -44.45 -31.22
C LEU A 7 14.24 -44.16 -30.70
N THR A 8 14.11 -43.85 -29.41
CA THR A 8 13.02 -42.99 -28.94
C THR A 8 13.54 -41.97 -27.93
N LEU A 9 13.33 -40.73 -28.35
CA LEU A 9 13.69 -39.43 -27.80
C LEU A 9 13.21 -39.25 -26.35
N THR A 10 14.12 -39.03 -25.40
CA THR A 10 13.80 -38.47 -24.09
C THR A 10 13.66 -36.95 -24.21
N LEU A 11 12.42 -36.45 -24.32
CA LEU A 11 12.12 -35.03 -24.20
C LEU A 11 11.94 -34.70 -22.71
N GLY A 12 13.04 -34.37 -22.04
CA GLY A 12 12.99 -33.71 -20.74
C GLY A 12 12.52 -32.27 -20.94
N LEU A 13 11.31 -31.95 -20.47
CA LEU A 13 10.89 -30.57 -20.28
C LEU A 13 11.80 -29.94 -19.21
N LEU A 14 12.83 -29.20 -19.65
CA LEU A 14 13.36 -28.12 -18.84
C LEU A 14 12.27 -27.04 -18.79
N LEU A 15 11.56 -26.97 -17.67
CA LEU A 15 10.90 -25.74 -17.25
C LEU A 15 12.01 -24.73 -16.96
N ALA A 16 12.50 -24.06 -18.00
CA ALA A 16 13.15 -22.78 -17.84
C ALA A 16 12.08 -21.86 -17.24
N SER A 17 12.25 -21.52 -15.97
CA SER A 17 11.55 -20.43 -15.33
C SER A 17 11.87 -19.15 -16.11
N SER A 18 11.07 -18.84 -17.12
CA SER A 18 11.00 -17.50 -17.67
C SER A 18 10.40 -16.63 -16.57
N THR A 19 11.28 -16.00 -15.80
CA THR A 19 10.91 -14.79 -15.07
C THR A 19 10.41 -13.81 -16.13
N ALA A 20 9.10 -13.69 -16.27
CA ALA A 20 8.49 -12.64 -17.06
C ALA A 20 9.00 -11.32 -16.49
N PHE A 21 9.94 -10.68 -17.18
CA PHE A 21 10.38 -9.34 -16.83
C PHE A 21 9.16 -8.43 -16.94
N ALA A 22 8.86 -7.66 -15.90
CA ALA A 22 7.82 -6.66 -15.96
C ALA A 22 8.18 -5.67 -17.08
N GLN A 23 7.42 -5.68 -18.17
CA GLN A 23 7.64 -4.77 -19.29
C GLN A 23 7.35 -3.35 -18.83
N TYR A 24 8.38 -2.51 -18.77
CA TYR A 24 8.23 -1.12 -18.38
C TYR A 24 7.52 -0.32 -19.48
N GLY A 25 6.37 0.27 -19.17
CA GLY A 25 5.64 1.12 -20.10
C GLY A 25 6.42 2.39 -20.43
N THR A 26 6.57 2.68 -21.72
CA THR A 26 6.96 3.99 -22.26
C THR A 26 5.78 4.59 -23.01
N GLY A 27 5.74 5.90 -23.24
CA GLY A 27 4.61 6.53 -23.93
C GLY A 27 4.84 7.98 -24.27
N LEU A 28 6.08 8.38 -24.54
CA LEU A 28 6.38 9.74 -24.94
C LEU A 28 6.49 9.80 -26.46
N PHE A 29 5.93 10.84 -27.05
CA PHE A 29 6.30 11.32 -28.38
C PHE A 29 6.58 12.82 -28.32
N TYR A 30 7.45 13.29 -29.20
CA TYR A 30 7.72 14.71 -29.34
C TYR A 30 6.59 15.42 -30.09
N ASP A 31 6.12 16.55 -29.55
CA ASP A 31 5.10 17.40 -30.17
C ASP A 31 5.64 18.81 -30.40
N GLY A 32 6.27 19.00 -31.56
CA GLY A 32 6.86 20.29 -31.94
C GLY A 32 5.84 21.39 -32.24
N LYS A 33 4.54 21.10 -32.28
CA LYS A 33 3.50 22.13 -32.36
C LYS A 33 3.21 22.67 -30.97
N ALA A 34 2.93 21.79 -30.02
CA ALA A 34 2.69 22.17 -28.63
C ALA A 34 3.94 22.78 -27.96
N ALA A 35 5.15 22.30 -28.29
CA ALA A 35 6.39 22.85 -27.76
C ALA A 35 6.57 24.35 -28.10
N LYS A 36 6.05 24.83 -29.23
CA LYS A 36 6.16 26.24 -29.66
C LYS A 36 5.30 27.22 -28.86
N GLU A 37 4.37 26.71 -28.05
CA GLU A 37 3.59 27.54 -27.13
C GLU A 37 4.45 28.01 -25.93
N PHE A 38 5.60 27.37 -25.72
CA PHE A 38 6.52 27.72 -24.64
C PHE A 38 7.73 28.49 -25.17
N SER A 39 8.26 29.37 -24.32
CA SER A 39 9.47 30.13 -24.62
C SER A 39 10.59 29.76 -23.64
N TYR A 40 11.84 29.94 -24.09
CA TYR A 40 12.98 29.82 -23.19
C TYR A 40 12.97 30.98 -22.19
N LYS A 41 13.19 30.65 -20.90
CA LYS A 41 13.28 31.61 -19.80
C LYS A 41 14.41 31.18 -18.88
N LYS A 42 15.27 32.13 -18.50
CA LYS A 42 16.31 31.88 -17.51
C LYS A 42 15.69 31.74 -16.11
N PRO A 43 15.93 30.64 -15.37
CA PRO A 43 15.34 30.41 -14.05
C PRO A 43 15.88 31.36 -12.98
N GLY A 44 15.03 31.63 -11.98
CA GLY A 44 15.34 32.51 -10.84
C GLY A 44 15.20 33.98 -11.20
N LYS A 45 14.50 34.76 -10.36
CA LYS A 45 14.30 36.22 -10.48
C LYS A 45 15.65 36.98 -10.45
N GLY A 46 16.47 36.89 -11.50
CA GLY A 46 17.78 37.54 -11.58
C GLY A 46 18.90 36.85 -10.79
N TYR A 47 19.03 35.53 -10.88
CA TYR A 47 20.13 34.84 -10.21
C TYR A 47 21.51 35.31 -10.73
N ALA A 48 22.29 35.94 -9.84
CA ALA A 48 23.61 36.52 -10.12
C ALA A 48 24.75 35.88 -9.30
N GLY A 49 24.48 34.79 -8.56
CA GLY A 49 25.44 34.10 -7.66
C GLY A 49 25.97 32.76 -8.18
N GLU A 50 26.84 32.09 -7.40
CA GLU A 50 27.32 30.72 -7.68
C GLU A 50 26.36 29.68 -7.11
N LEU A 51 25.81 28.79 -7.96
CA LEU A 51 24.93 27.70 -7.52
C LEU A 51 25.68 26.77 -6.56
N PRO A 52 25.00 26.14 -5.58
CA PRO A 52 25.65 25.14 -4.74
C PRO A 52 26.15 23.99 -5.62
N SER A 53 27.25 23.34 -5.24
CA SER A 53 27.82 22.21 -5.99
C SER A 53 26.90 20.98 -6.00
N SER A 54 25.90 20.93 -5.11
CA SER A 54 24.86 19.91 -5.11
C SER A 54 23.58 20.43 -4.48
N PHE A 55 22.44 19.91 -4.95
CA PHE A 55 21.12 20.19 -4.40
C PHE A 55 20.18 19.02 -4.68
N SER A 56 19.23 18.73 -3.78
CA SER A 56 18.25 17.66 -3.99
C SER A 56 16.89 18.05 -3.41
N LEU A 57 15.87 17.95 -4.25
CA LEU A 57 14.46 18.07 -3.90
C LEU A 57 13.89 16.76 -3.36
N LYS A 58 14.69 15.69 -3.23
CA LYS A 58 14.19 14.34 -2.90
C LYS A 58 13.37 14.27 -1.61
N ALA A 59 13.70 15.10 -0.62
CA ALA A 59 12.93 15.20 0.63
C ALA A 59 11.50 15.72 0.38
N HIS A 60 11.31 16.54 -0.65
CA HIS A 60 10.04 17.10 -1.10
C HIS A 60 9.37 16.28 -2.21
N THR A 61 9.98 15.17 -2.63
CA THR A 61 9.49 14.36 -3.74
C THR A 61 8.63 13.19 -3.23
N PRO A 62 7.47 12.89 -3.84
CA PRO A 62 6.68 11.71 -3.48
C PRO A 62 7.48 10.40 -3.67
N TYR A 63 7.02 9.29 -3.08
CA TYR A 63 7.57 7.98 -3.39
C TYR A 63 7.34 7.64 -4.86
N ALA A 64 8.31 6.98 -5.50
CA ALA A 64 8.16 6.59 -6.90
C ALA A 64 7.09 5.50 -7.04
N LYS A 65 5.98 5.85 -7.68
CA LYS A 65 4.90 4.90 -8.01
C LYS A 65 5.08 4.40 -9.44
N ASN A 66 4.55 3.21 -9.69
CA ASN A 66 4.61 2.59 -11.00
C ASN A 66 3.44 3.11 -11.87
N GLN A 67 3.73 3.54 -13.09
CA GLN A 67 2.74 4.05 -14.04
C GLN A 67 1.85 2.94 -14.66
N GLY A 68 2.22 1.68 -14.44
CA GLY A 68 1.66 0.49 -15.06
C GLY A 68 2.21 0.26 -16.48
N ASN A 69 1.48 -0.54 -17.26
CA ASN A 69 1.81 -0.83 -18.66
C ASN A 69 1.27 0.25 -19.63
N TYR A 70 0.76 1.36 -19.12
CA TYR A 70 0.15 2.43 -19.92
C TYR A 70 1.19 3.45 -20.39
N GLY A 71 0.88 4.18 -21.47
CA GLY A 71 1.69 5.28 -22.00
C GLY A 71 1.67 6.57 -21.16
N THR A 72 1.50 6.48 -19.84
CA THR A 72 1.19 7.59 -18.92
C THR A 72 2.42 8.38 -18.43
N CYS A 73 3.63 8.05 -18.91
CA CYS A 73 4.88 8.63 -18.42
C CYS A 73 4.91 10.17 -18.44
N THR A 74 4.31 10.81 -19.44
CA THR A 74 4.30 12.28 -19.58
C THR A 74 3.51 12.94 -18.46
N SER A 75 2.27 12.52 -18.26
CA SER A 75 1.39 13.02 -17.19
C SER A 75 1.91 12.63 -15.81
N TRP A 76 2.60 11.50 -15.69
CA TRP A 76 3.31 11.12 -14.47
C TRP A 76 4.46 12.08 -14.16
N ALA A 77 5.35 12.33 -15.12
CA ALA A 77 6.47 13.24 -14.92
C ALA A 77 6.00 14.67 -14.61
N VAL A 78 4.95 15.14 -15.29
CA VAL A 78 4.41 16.49 -15.15
C VAL A 78 3.61 16.67 -13.86
N ALA A 79 2.58 15.88 -13.60
CA ALA A 79 1.70 16.06 -12.44
C ALA A 79 2.20 15.33 -11.19
N TYR A 80 2.41 14.01 -11.28
CA TYR A 80 2.78 13.19 -10.12
C TYR A 80 4.14 13.60 -9.56
N SER A 81 5.14 13.74 -10.42
CA SER A 81 6.51 14.00 -10.00
C SER A 81 6.78 15.50 -9.86
N ALA A 82 6.79 16.26 -10.96
CA ALA A 82 7.27 17.63 -10.96
C ALA A 82 6.35 18.58 -10.18
N MET A 83 5.06 18.62 -10.52
CA MET A 83 4.09 19.52 -9.86
C MET A 83 3.96 19.19 -8.36
N SER A 84 3.87 17.91 -7.98
CA SER A 84 3.77 17.54 -6.56
C SER A 84 5.04 17.86 -5.77
N THR A 85 6.21 17.68 -6.37
CA THR A 85 7.49 18.02 -5.72
C THR A 85 7.66 19.52 -5.55
N ALA A 86 7.38 20.31 -6.60
CA ALA A 86 7.44 21.76 -6.53
C ALA A 86 6.46 22.32 -5.50
N TYR A 87 5.24 21.78 -5.49
CA TYR A 87 4.21 22.14 -4.52
C TYR A 87 4.64 21.83 -3.08
N ALA A 88 5.16 20.63 -2.83
CA ALA A 88 5.65 20.24 -1.51
C ALA A 88 6.88 21.04 -1.06
N TYR A 89 7.76 21.43 -1.99
CA TYR A 89 8.90 22.30 -1.72
C TYR A 89 8.43 23.69 -1.29
N ASN A 90 7.52 24.32 -2.04
CA ASN A 90 7.01 25.65 -1.71
C ASN A 90 6.27 25.66 -0.36
N MET A 91 5.64 24.54 0.00
CA MET A 91 4.99 24.36 1.31
C MET A 91 5.94 23.96 2.46
N GLY A 92 7.21 23.66 2.17
CA GLY A 92 8.15 23.15 3.18
C GLY A 92 7.82 21.75 3.72
N ILE A 93 7.02 20.94 3.00
CA ILE A 93 6.67 19.58 3.43
C ILE A 93 7.79 18.63 3.04
N THR A 94 8.38 17.94 4.02
CA THR A 94 9.46 16.94 3.82
C THR A 94 9.05 15.51 4.15
N ASN A 95 7.90 15.32 4.79
CA ASN A 95 7.37 13.99 5.06
C ASN A 95 6.81 13.37 3.78
N ARG A 96 7.58 12.46 3.17
CA ARG A 96 7.24 11.86 1.88
C ARG A 96 5.94 11.05 1.88
N ASN A 97 5.46 10.55 3.02
CA ASN A 97 4.15 9.88 3.10
C ASN A 97 3.02 10.89 2.91
N ILE A 98 3.13 12.08 3.52
CA ILE A 98 2.21 13.20 3.28
C ILE A 98 2.22 13.57 1.80
N ILE A 99 3.40 13.84 1.25
CA ILE A 99 3.59 14.29 -0.14
C ILE A 99 2.99 13.29 -1.12
N THR A 100 3.24 11.99 -0.91
CA THR A 100 2.70 10.91 -1.74
C THR A 100 1.18 10.81 -1.64
N GLY A 101 0.65 10.99 -0.43
CA GLY A 101 -0.79 10.93 -0.16
C GLY A 101 -1.59 12.07 -0.77
N ILE A 102 -0.97 13.25 -0.91
CA ILE A 102 -1.61 14.45 -1.44
C ILE A 102 -1.11 14.86 -2.84
N ALA A 103 -0.35 13.99 -3.50
CA ALA A 103 0.22 14.22 -4.82
C ALA A 103 -0.87 14.45 -5.89
N PHE A 104 -0.48 15.07 -7.01
CA PHE A 104 -1.35 15.28 -8.15
C PHE A 104 -1.52 14.01 -8.99
N CYS A 105 -2.75 13.76 -9.41
CA CYS A 105 -3.18 12.54 -10.07
C CYS A 105 -2.75 12.55 -11.56
N PRO A 106 -1.81 11.69 -11.97
CA PRO A 106 -1.36 11.65 -13.37
C PRO A 106 -2.43 11.11 -14.32
N TYR A 107 -3.37 10.27 -13.83
CA TYR A 107 -4.45 9.74 -14.65
C TYR A 107 -5.52 10.80 -14.98
N PHE A 108 -5.70 11.80 -14.13
CA PHE A 108 -6.58 12.94 -14.43
C PHE A 108 -6.08 13.68 -15.67
N VAL A 109 -4.78 14.00 -15.69
CA VAL A 109 -4.14 14.66 -16.84
C VAL A 109 -4.14 13.75 -18.05
N TYR A 110 -3.67 12.50 -17.90
CA TYR A 110 -3.53 11.57 -19.02
C TYR A 110 -4.85 11.25 -19.73
N ASN A 111 -5.96 11.09 -18.99
CA ASN A 111 -7.26 10.81 -19.61
C ASN A 111 -7.76 11.94 -20.53
N GLN A 112 -7.24 13.15 -20.39
CA GLN A 112 -7.60 14.32 -21.20
C GLN A 112 -6.65 14.52 -22.39
N VAL A 113 -5.39 14.05 -22.30
CA VAL A 113 -4.36 14.28 -23.34
C VAL A 113 -4.00 13.04 -24.15
N LYS A 114 -4.53 11.88 -23.81
CA LYS A 114 -4.33 10.64 -24.57
C LYS A 114 -5.05 10.68 -25.91
N ALA A 115 -4.48 10.03 -26.92
CA ALA A 115 -5.06 9.97 -28.27
C ALA A 115 -6.08 8.84 -28.43
N ASP A 116 -6.20 7.93 -27.45
CA ASP A 116 -7.06 6.74 -27.55
C ASP A 116 -7.82 6.44 -26.26
N ALA A 117 -8.96 5.77 -26.39
CA ALA A 117 -9.78 5.37 -25.24
C ALA A 117 -9.15 4.23 -24.41
N SER A 118 -8.34 3.37 -25.05
CA SER A 118 -7.77 2.15 -24.45
C SER A 118 -6.52 2.38 -23.61
N CYS A 119 -6.01 3.62 -23.53
CA CYS A 119 -4.79 3.99 -22.82
C CYS A 119 -3.53 3.30 -23.35
N SER A 120 -3.56 2.93 -24.62
CA SER A 120 -2.46 2.26 -25.31
C SER A 120 -1.53 3.25 -26.00
N SER A 121 -1.98 4.48 -26.27
CA SER A 121 -1.18 5.54 -26.87
C SER A 121 -0.35 6.30 -25.84
N GLY A 122 0.78 6.82 -26.28
CA GLY A 122 1.51 7.82 -25.53
C GLY A 122 0.81 9.18 -25.48
N SER A 123 1.50 10.17 -24.91
CA SER A 123 1.18 11.59 -25.05
C SER A 123 2.50 12.38 -25.17
N SER A 124 2.45 13.70 -25.07
CA SER A 124 3.62 14.58 -25.06
C SER A 124 3.74 15.33 -23.73
N ILE A 125 4.97 15.74 -23.39
CA ILE A 125 5.22 16.59 -22.22
C ILE A 125 4.54 17.96 -22.40
N PRO A 126 4.74 18.69 -23.53
CA PRO A 126 4.08 19.98 -23.78
C PRO A 126 2.56 19.94 -23.61
N LEU A 127 1.88 18.93 -24.16
CA LEU A 127 0.42 18.84 -24.08
C LEU A 127 -0.06 18.62 -22.64
N SER A 128 0.68 17.82 -21.86
CA SER A 128 0.36 17.62 -20.43
C SER A 128 0.53 18.92 -19.63
N ILE A 129 1.54 19.74 -19.96
CA ILE A 129 1.79 21.04 -19.32
C ILE A 129 0.70 22.04 -19.71
N LEU A 130 0.34 22.14 -21.01
CA LEU A 130 -0.74 23.01 -21.47
C LEU A 130 -2.06 22.68 -20.77
N LEU A 131 -2.35 21.40 -20.54
CA LEU A 131 -3.52 21.00 -19.77
C LEU A 131 -3.46 21.50 -18.32
N LEU A 132 -2.30 21.46 -17.65
CA LEU A 132 -2.16 22.03 -16.30
C LEU A 132 -2.44 23.54 -16.27
N MET A 133 -2.13 24.27 -17.34
CA MET A 133 -2.47 25.70 -17.46
C MET A 133 -3.98 25.89 -17.73
N GLU A 134 -4.55 25.03 -18.59
CA GLU A 134 -5.94 25.13 -19.06
C GLU A 134 -6.98 24.59 -18.07
N THR A 135 -6.69 23.56 -17.30
CA THR A 135 -7.63 22.93 -16.36
C THR A 135 -7.03 22.62 -15.00
N GLY A 136 -5.70 22.61 -14.87
CA GLY A 136 -5.01 22.25 -13.64
C GLY A 136 -4.92 20.74 -13.42
N ALA A 137 -4.65 20.33 -12.18
CA ALA A 137 -4.61 18.91 -11.82
C ALA A 137 -5.39 18.62 -10.54
N LYS A 138 -6.15 17.52 -10.59
CA LYS A 138 -6.76 16.93 -9.40
C LYS A 138 -5.69 16.25 -8.52
N ARG A 139 -5.86 16.25 -7.20
CA ARG A 139 -5.06 15.40 -6.29
C ARG A 139 -5.52 13.94 -6.28
N PHE A 140 -4.72 13.04 -5.71
CA PHE A 140 -5.19 11.70 -5.32
C PHE A 140 -6.22 11.80 -4.20
N TYR A 141 -7.49 11.91 -4.56
CA TYR A 141 -8.59 11.63 -3.65
C TYR A 141 -9.07 10.22 -3.91
N SER A 142 -9.30 9.44 -2.85
CA SER A 142 -9.96 8.15 -2.96
C SER A 142 -11.43 8.37 -3.40
N PRO A 143 -11.95 7.65 -4.41
CA PRO A 143 -11.28 6.62 -5.21
C PRO A 143 -10.35 7.22 -6.30
N VAL A 144 -9.21 6.57 -6.50
CA VAL A 144 -8.23 6.96 -7.53
C VAL A 144 -8.82 6.78 -8.93
N ILE A 145 -8.65 7.80 -9.77
CA ILE A 145 -9.12 7.79 -11.16
C ILE A 145 -8.27 6.79 -11.95
N GLY A 146 -8.90 5.73 -12.45
CA GLY A 146 -8.26 4.78 -13.36
C GLY A 146 -8.14 5.32 -14.78
N CYS A 147 -7.32 4.66 -15.59
CA CYS A 147 -7.28 4.96 -17.01
C CYS A 147 -8.60 4.59 -17.71
N GLY A 148 -9.09 5.44 -18.60
CA GLY A 148 -10.38 5.25 -19.29
C GLY A 148 -11.58 5.82 -18.54
N ALA A 149 -11.39 6.34 -17.32
CA ALA A 149 -12.44 7.01 -16.58
C ALA A 149 -12.91 8.29 -17.28
N LEU A 150 -14.22 8.54 -17.24
CA LEU A 150 -14.80 9.80 -17.66
C LEU A 150 -14.41 10.90 -16.66
N ILE A 151 -13.93 12.02 -17.19
CA ILE A 151 -13.61 13.21 -16.40
C ILE A 151 -14.87 14.08 -16.34
N SER A 152 -15.45 14.25 -15.14
CA SER A 152 -16.65 15.07 -14.95
C SER A 152 -16.32 16.55 -14.79
N ASP A 153 -17.31 17.41 -15.01
CA ASP A 153 -17.17 18.86 -14.80
C ASP A 153 -16.76 19.20 -13.37
N ASP A 154 -17.28 18.49 -12.36
CA ASP A 154 -16.87 18.65 -10.97
C ASP A 154 -15.37 18.40 -10.77
N MET A 155 -14.82 17.41 -11.47
CA MET A 155 -13.38 17.11 -11.40
C MET A 155 -12.54 18.17 -12.09
N ILE A 156 -13.03 18.76 -13.18
CA ILE A 156 -12.38 19.88 -13.87
C ILE A 156 -12.42 21.13 -13.00
N ASN A 157 -13.55 21.40 -12.33
CA ASN A 157 -13.70 22.52 -11.42
C ASN A 157 -12.77 22.41 -10.21
N ASP A 158 -12.66 21.21 -9.62
CA ASP A 158 -11.73 20.93 -8.53
C ASP A 158 -10.26 21.09 -8.97
N ALA A 159 -9.91 20.55 -10.14
CA ALA A 159 -8.58 20.70 -10.73
C ALA A 159 -8.22 22.16 -11.03
N GLY A 160 -9.22 22.99 -11.36
CA GLY A 160 -9.06 24.41 -11.65
C GLY A 160 -8.43 25.21 -10.52
N ASN A 161 -8.51 24.73 -9.28
CA ASN A 161 -7.86 25.32 -8.10
C ASN A 161 -6.34 25.11 -8.09
N PHE A 162 -5.82 24.26 -8.98
CA PHE A 162 -4.43 23.85 -9.07
C PHE A 162 -3.88 24.07 -10.49
N ARG A 163 -4.23 25.19 -11.11
CA ARG A 163 -3.63 25.60 -12.39
C ARG A 163 -2.23 26.15 -12.16
N ILE A 164 -1.29 25.74 -13.01
CA ILE A 164 0.02 26.40 -13.06
C ILE A 164 -0.11 27.70 -13.86
N ASP A 165 0.70 28.70 -13.53
CA ASP A 165 0.70 30.00 -14.23
C ASP A 165 1.34 29.87 -15.61
N ASP A 166 2.49 29.18 -15.67
CA ASP A 166 3.29 29.07 -16.88
C ASP A 166 4.22 27.86 -16.82
N ALA A 167 4.93 27.62 -17.93
CA ALA A 167 6.10 26.78 -17.97
C ALA A 167 7.09 27.33 -19.01
N TYR A 168 8.35 26.95 -18.89
CA TYR A 168 9.37 27.42 -19.82
C TYR A 168 10.31 26.31 -20.25
N ILE A 169 10.86 26.50 -21.45
CA ILE A 169 11.82 25.57 -22.05
C ILE A 169 13.19 25.81 -21.43
N LEU A 170 13.86 24.73 -21.06
CA LEU A 170 15.27 24.71 -20.66
C LEU A 170 16.17 24.12 -21.74
N TYR A 171 15.61 23.23 -22.56
CA TYR A 171 16.30 22.61 -23.68
C TYR A 171 15.27 22.03 -24.66
N ASP A 172 15.46 22.24 -25.96
CA ASP A 172 14.62 21.65 -26.99
C ASP A 172 15.42 21.46 -28.29
N GLU A 173 15.63 20.20 -28.65
CA GLU A 173 16.23 19.74 -29.91
C GLU A 173 15.30 18.75 -30.60
N GLY A 174 14.05 18.60 -30.14
CA GLY A 174 13.12 17.57 -30.60
C GLY A 174 12.72 17.74 -32.06
N ALA A 175 12.73 18.98 -32.58
CA ALA A 175 12.46 19.26 -33.99
C ALA A 175 13.49 18.63 -34.95
N GLY A 176 14.68 18.27 -34.44
CA GLY A 176 15.73 17.60 -35.20
C GLY A 176 15.60 16.07 -35.25
N ILE A 177 14.63 15.48 -34.54
CA ILE A 177 14.45 14.01 -34.52
C ILE A 177 14.14 13.52 -35.94
N PRO A 178 14.92 12.56 -36.47
CA PRO A 178 14.77 12.10 -37.84
C PRO A 178 13.49 11.26 -38.01
N ALA A 179 12.73 11.54 -39.07
CA ALA A 179 11.45 10.88 -39.32
C ALA A 179 11.56 9.37 -39.66
N ASP A 180 12.68 8.94 -40.25
CA ASP A 180 12.93 7.54 -40.62
C ASP A 180 13.37 6.67 -39.43
N MET A 181 13.75 7.29 -38.31
CA MET A 181 14.12 6.63 -37.05
C MET A 181 15.15 5.51 -37.22
N THR A 182 16.02 5.58 -38.23
CA THR A 182 17.06 4.56 -38.45
C THR A 182 18.19 4.72 -37.44
N ALA A 183 18.87 3.61 -37.10
CA ALA A 183 19.98 3.62 -36.14
C ALA A 183 21.06 4.66 -36.49
N ALA A 184 21.38 4.80 -37.78
CA ALA A 184 22.37 5.75 -38.27
C ALA A 184 21.89 7.20 -38.19
N ALA A 185 20.65 7.48 -38.60
CA ALA A 185 20.07 8.82 -38.51
C ALA A 185 19.95 9.28 -37.06
N LEU A 186 19.43 8.43 -36.18
CA LEU A 186 19.33 8.68 -34.74
C LEU A 186 20.72 8.89 -34.10
N THR A 187 21.70 8.05 -34.43
CA THR A 187 23.06 8.21 -33.91
C THR A 187 23.67 9.55 -34.35
N THR A 188 23.44 9.95 -35.60
CA THR A 188 23.92 11.23 -36.13
C THR A 188 23.27 12.38 -35.36
N TYR A 189 21.94 12.38 -35.26
CA TYR A 189 21.17 13.38 -34.52
C TYR A 189 21.61 13.50 -33.06
N MET A 190 21.70 12.38 -32.33
CA MET A 190 22.05 12.40 -30.90
C MET A 190 23.45 12.92 -30.64
N LYS A 191 24.38 12.71 -31.58
CA LYS A 191 25.76 13.23 -31.49
C LYS A 191 25.92 14.66 -32.00
N SER A 192 24.99 15.17 -32.82
CA SER A 192 25.11 16.49 -33.43
C SER A 192 24.29 17.58 -32.75
N LYS A 193 23.30 17.23 -31.92
CA LYS A 193 22.46 18.18 -31.18
C LYS A 193 23.27 19.05 -30.20
N ALA A 194 22.77 20.24 -29.91
CA ALA A 194 23.42 21.15 -28.98
C ALA A 194 23.50 20.53 -27.57
N THR A 195 24.55 20.86 -26.83
CA THR A 195 24.63 20.47 -25.41
C THR A 195 23.74 21.39 -24.58
N PRO A 196 22.86 20.86 -23.70
CA PRO A 196 22.03 21.68 -22.81
C PRO A 196 22.87 22.55 -21.86
N ASP A 197 22.39 23.74 -21.52
CA ASP A 197 22.98 24.53 -20.43
C ASP A 197 22.58 23.94 -19.08
N TYR A 198 23.52 23.25 -18.45
CA TYR A 198 23.29 22.65 -17.13
C TYR A 198 23.08 23.69 -16.03
N THR A 199 23.53 24.94 -16.21
CA THR A 199 23.40 26.00 -15.21
C THR A 199 21.95 26.35 -14.97
N ASP A 200 21.15 26.49 -16.04
CA ASP A 200 19.74 26.81 -15.92
C ASP A 200 18.93 25.63 -15.36
N ILE A 201 19.27 24.40 -15.75
CA ILE A 201 18.68 23.18 -15.18
C ILE A 201 18.94 23.13 -13.67
N LYS A 202 20.18 23.35 -13.24
CA LYS A 202 20.54 23.38 -11.82
C LYS A 202 19.86 24.53 -11.08
N ALA A 203 19.74 25.70 -11.72
CA ALA A 203 19.05 26.85 -11.15
C ALA A 203 17.57 26.53 -10.90
N ALA A 204 16.86 25.96 -11.87
CA ALA A 204 15.46 25.55 -11.70
C ALA A 204 15.28 24.62 -10.49
N ILE A 205 16.11 23.59 -10.38
CA ILE A 205 16.07 22.62 -9.27
C ILE A 205 16.37 23.31 -7.92
N THR A 206 17.36 24.20 -7.89
CA THR A 206 17.75 24.96 -6.67
C THR A 206 16.62 25.87 -6.18
N PHE A 207 15.81 26.39 -7.11
CA PHE A 207 14.65 27.23 -6.81
C PHE A 207 13.35 26.45 -6.58
N GLY A 208 13.44 25.14 -6.36
CA GLY A 208 12.26 24.34 -6.01
C GLY A 208 11.54 23.71 -7.19
N THR A 209 12.01 23.91 -8.42
CA THR A 209 11.34 23.43 -9.62
C THR A 209 12.06 22.21 -10.21
N PRO A 210 11.51 21.00 -10.08
CA PRO A 210 12.02 19.84 -10.78
C PRO A 210 11.93 20.02 -12.29
N VAL A 211 12.89 19.45 -13.02
CA VAL A 211 12.95 19.58 -14.49
C VAL A 211 12.35 18.33 -15.13
N ILE A 212 11.27 18.52 -15.89
CA ILE A 212 10.63 17.46 -16.68
C ILE A 212 11.42 17.33 -17.98
N PHE A 213 11.75 16.11 -18.40
CA PHE A 213 12.48 15.92 -19.66
C PHE A 213 12.05 14.69 -20.41
N GLY A 214 12.17 14.77 -21.74
CA GLY A 214 12.03 13.66 -22.67
C GLY A 214 13.39 13.11 -23.06
N SER A 215 13.51 11.79 -23.04
CA SER A 215 14.75 11.09 -23.39
C SER A 215 14.48 9.83 -24.19
N PHE A 216 15.38 9.53 -25.11
CA PHE A 216 15.49 8.17 -25.64
C PHE A 216 16.01 7.23 -24.56
N ILE A 217 15.53 5.99 -24.55
CA ILE A 217 15.88 5.01 -23.52
C ILE A 217 16.64 3.85 -24.13
N PRO A 218 17.96 3.72 -23.88
CA PRO A 218 18.71 2.55 -24.34
C PRO A 218 18.39 1.31 -23.48
N ALA A 219 18.68 0.13 -24.01
CA ALA A 219 18.41 -1.15 -23.33
C ALA A 219 19.03 -1.22 -21.92
N SER A 220 20.25 -0.71 -21.72
CA SER A 220 20.91 -0.73 -20.40
C SER A 220 20.15 0.07 -19.33
N PHE A 221 19.38 1.09 -19.71
CA PHE A 221 18.62 1.90 -18.75
C PHE A 221 17.47 1.11 -18.16
N PHE A 222 16.76 0.30 -18.96
CA PHE A 222 15.72 -0.61 -18.45
C PHE A 222 16.28 -1.64 -17.44
N ALA A 223 17.55 -2.01 -17.60
CA ALA A 223 18.27 -2.91 -16.71
C ALA A 223 18.81 -2.24 -15.43
N ALA A 224 18.63 -0.92 -15.24
CA ALA A 224 19.15 -0.22 -14.07
C ALA A 224 18.51 -0.75 -12.78
N ARG A 225 19.34 -1.28 -11.87
CA ARG A 225 18.97 -1.75 -10.52
C ARG A 225 19.81 -1.12 -9.41
N SER A 226 20.76 -0.26 -9.78
CA SER A 226 21.68 0.40 -8.85
C SER A 226 21.33 1.88 -8.69
N SER A 227 21.96 2.56 -7.75
CA SER A 227 21.80 4.00 -7.59
C SER A 227 22.39 4.81 -8.74
N PHE A 228 23.19 4.20 -9.61
CA PHE A 228 23.87 4.86 -10.72
C PHE A 228 23.63 4.09 -12.02
N TRP A 229 23.43 4.81 -13.10
CA TRP A 229 23.38 4.24 -14.43
C TRP A 229 24.38 4.95 -15.33
N GLU A 230 25.07 4.14 -16.12
CA GLU A 230 25.84 4.60 -17.26
C GLU A 230 25.55 3.71 -18.48
N PRO A 231 25.40 4.32 -19.67
CA PRO A 231 25.25 3.55 -20.89
C PRO A 231 26.56 2.81 -21.19
N THR A 232 26.44 1.65 -21.80
CA THR A 232 27.61 0.83 -22.16
C THR A 232 28.48 1.55 -23.18
N TYR A 233 29.73 1.08 -23.35
CA TYR A 233 30.62 1.63 -24.36
C TYR A 233 29.99 1.61 -25.76
N ASP A 234 29.35 0.50 -26.15
CA ASP A 234 28.73 0.34 -27.46
C ASP A 234 27.52 1.25 -27.63
N GLU A 235 26.72 1.43 -26.57
CA GLU A 235 25.58 2.37 -26.59
C GLU A 235 26.06 3.83 -26.73
N LYS A 236 27.22 4.20 -26.18
CA LYS A 236 27.83 5.53 -26.40
C LYS A 236 28.33 5.70 -27.84
N GLN A 237 28.85 4.64 -28.45
CA GLN A 237 29.32 4.69 -29.83
C GLN A 237 28.16 4.69 -30.83
N ASN A 238 27.09 3.95 -30.56
CA ASN A 238 25.96 3.75 -31.47
C ASN A 238 24.61 3.97 -30.76
N PRO A 239 24.35 5.17 -30.22
CA PRO A 239 23.17 5.43 -29.38
C PRO A 239 21.84 5.25 -30.11
N GLY A 240 21.80 5.47 -31.44
CA GLY A 240 20.60 5.18 -32.23
C GLY A 240 20.27 3.69 -32.27
N GLN A 241 21.28 2.81 -32.38
CA GLN A 241 21.06 1.35 -32.34
C GLN A 241 20.61 0.91 -30.94
N ALA A 242 21.26 1.43 -29.90
CA ALA A 242 20.94 1.13 -28.50
C ALA A 242 19.47 1.37 -28.13
N VAL A 243 18.86 2.38 -28.75
CA VAL A 243 17.48 2.78 -28.55
C VAL A 243 16.51 1.92 -29.37
N LEU A 244 16.93 1.44 -30.53
CA LEU A 244 16.11 0.52 -31.34
C LEU A 244 16.13 -0.92 -30.82
N ASP A 245 17.19 -1.30 -30.10
CA ASP A 245 17.35 -2.62 -29.50
C ASP A 245 16.57 -2.80 -28.18
N ASN A 246 15.79 -1.80 -27.75
CA ASN A 246 15.05 -1.87 -26.49
C ASN A 246 13.69 -2.60 -26.62
N GLU A 247 13.16 -3.04 -25.49
CA GLU A 247 11.86 -3.75 -25.38
C GLU A 247 10.68 -2.81 -25.05
N GLY A 248 10.89 -1.49 -25.13
CA GLY A 248 9.90 -0.47 -24.75
C GLY A 248 8.88 -0.21 -25.86
N MET A 249 7.64 0.15 -25.49
CA MET A 249 6.56 0.38 -26.47
C MET A 249 6.83 1.54 -27.44
N HIS A 250 7.61 2.56 -27.03
CA HIS A 250 7.71 3.84 -27.75
C HIS A 250 9.12 4.44 -27.82
N GLN A 251 10.19 3.72 -27.44
CA GLN A 251 11.61 4.15 -27.48
C GLN A 251 12.00 5.41 -26.68
N MET A 252 11.03 6.29 -26.38
CA MET A 252 11.17 7.55 -25.67
C MET A 252 10.34 7.52 -24.37
N HIS A 253 10.82 8.23 -23.36
CA HIS A 253 10.20 8.25 -22.03
C HIS A 253 10.36 9.60 -21.35
N ALA A 254 9.32 9.99 -20.59
CA ALA A 254 9.31 11.21 -19.81
C ALA A 254 9.69 10.93 -18.36
N MET A 255 10.61 11.73 -17.81
CA MET A 255 11.13 11.60 -16.46
C MET A 255 11.32 12.98 -15.81
N THR A 256 11.77 12.99 -14.56
CA THR A 256 12.02 14.23 -13.83
C THR A 256 13.40 14.25 -13.20
N ILE A 257 14.13 15.34 -13.35
CA ILE A 257 15.34 15.62 -12.57
C ILE A 257 14.90 16.30 -11.27
N ILE A 258 15.30 15.71 -10.14
CA ILE A 258 14.95 16.19 -8.80
C ILE A 258 16.18 16.63 -8.01
N GLY A 259 17.38 16.49 -8.55
CA GLY A 259 18.62 16.87 -7.88
C GLY A 259 19.82 16.83 -8.80
N TYR A 260 20.93 17.37 -8.31
CA TYR A 260 22.22 17.33 -8.99
C TYR A 260 23.38 17.34 -7.99
N ASP A 261 24.53 16.85 -8.42
CA ASP A 261 25.76 16.87 -7.64
C ASP A 261 26.98 16.88 -8.58
N ASP A 262 27.75 17.97 -8.54
CA ASP A 262 28.93 18.23 -9.39
C ASP A 262 30.11 17.30 -9.05
N ASN A 263 30.17 16.81 -7.83
CA ASN A 263 31.25 15.93 -7.37
C ASN A 263 30.91 14.46 -7.63
N LYS A 264 29.62 14.14 -7.74
CA LYS A 264 29.15 12.77 -7.92
C LYS A 264 29.36 12.31 -9.35
N TYR A 265 30.24 11.32 -9.52
CA TYR A 265 30.60 10.73 -10.82
C TYR A 265 31.16 11.74 -11.85
N GLY A 266 31.72 12.86 -11.38
CA GLY A 266 32.19 13.95 -12.23
C GLY A 266 31.07 14.89 -12.74
N GLY A 267 29.92 14.90 -12.06
CA GLY A 267 28.77 15.73 -12.38
C GLY A 267 27.59 14.88 -12.84
N ALA A 268 26.56 14.76 -11.99
CA ALA A 268 25.39 13.93 -12.26
C ALA A 268 24.09 14.57 -11.79
N PHE A 269 23.00 14.20 -12.47
CA PHE A 269 21.62 14.48 -12.10
C PHE A 269 21.02 13.29 -11.34
N GLU A 270 20.21 13.56 -10.32
CA GLU A 270 19.33 12.57 -9.69
C GLU A 270 17.99 12.59 -10.42
N VAL A 271 17.68 11.48 -11.09
CA VAL A 271 16.48 11.31 -11.90
C VAL A 271 15.48 10.44 -11.16
N MET A 272 14.23 10.88 -11.11
CA MET A 272 13.08 10.10 -10.66
C MET A 272 12.36 9.49 -11.87
N ASN A 273 12.00 8.21 -11.75
CA ASN A 273 11.35 7.46 -12.81
C ASN A 273 10.01 6.87 -12.34
N SER A 274 9.10 6.70 -13.29
CA SER A 274 7.72 6.24 -13.16
C SER A 274 7.54 4.72 -13.18
N TRP A 275 8.64 3.96 -13.03
CA TRP A 275 8.64 2.49 -13.03
C TRP A 275 8.58 1.87 -11.64
N GLY A 276 8.29 2.69 -10.62
CA GLY A 276 8.15 2.26 -9.23
C GLY A 276 9.47 1.97 -8.53
N GLU A 277 9.37 1.46 -7.30
CA GLU A 277 10.53 1.32 -6.41
C GLU A 277 11.51 0.21 -6.83
N ALA A 278 11.11 -0.71 -7.70
CA ALA A 278 11.99 -1.75 -8.22
C ALA A 278 13.04 -1.21 -9.21
N PHE A 279 12.83 -0.03 -9.77
CA PHE A 279 13.77 0.62 -10.68
C PHE A 279 14.88 1.35 -9.92
N GLY A 280 16.13 1.18 -10.34
CA GLY A 280 17.28 1.87 -9.75
C GLY A 280 17.34 1.70 -8.22
N ASN A 281 17.51 2.80 -7.50
CA ASN A 281 17.43 2.85 -6.04
C ASN A 281 16.09 3.45 -5.60
N LYS A 282 15.07 2.59 -5.43
CA LYS A 282 13.71 2.97 -5.01
C LYS A 282 13.05 4.00 -5.95
N GLY A 283 13.23 3.79 -7.26
CA GLY A 283 12.70 4.65 -8.33
C GLY A 283 13.58 5.85 -8.70
N PHE A 284 14.80 5.92 -8.15
CA PHE A 284 15.76 6.98 -8.43
C PHE A 284 17.06 6.43 -9.02
N VAL A 285 17.68 7.19 -9.91
CA VAL A 285 18.99 6.85 -10.48
C VAL A 285 19.82 8.11 -10.72
N TRP A 286 21.11 8.03 -10.49
CA TRP A 286 22.06 9.07 -10.83
C TRP A 286 22.56 8.88 -12.27
N VAL A 287 22.55 9.96 -13.07
CA VAL A 287 22.96 9.96 -14.48
C VAL A 287 23.96 11.10 -14.70
N LYS A 288 25.13 10.80 -15.28
CA LYS A 288 26.15 11.82 -15.59
C LYS A 288 25.58 12.88 -16.54
N TYR A 289 26.01 14.14 -16.41
CA TYR A 289 25.52 15.24 -17.25
C TYR A 289 25.69 14.97 -18.74
N ALA A 290 26.86 14.47 -19.14
CA ALA A 290 27.15 14.15 -20.54
C ALA A 290 26.29 12.97 -21.07
N ASP A 291 26.06 11.95 -20.24
CA ASP A 291 25.25 10.79 -20.63
C ASP A 291 23.76 11.19 -20.73
N TRP A 292 23.26 12.01 -19.80
CA TRP A 292 21.92 12.60 -19.89
C TRP A 292 21.77 13.46 -21.14
N ALA A 293 22.74 14.33 -21.40
CA ALA A 293 22.75 15.20 -22.58
C ALA A 293 22.84 14.44 -23.89
N LEU A 294 23.36 13.21 -23.94
CA LEU A 294 23.38 12.38 -25.14
C LEU A 294 21.98 11.86 -25.51
N PHE A 295 21.15 11.51 -24.54
CA PHE A 295 19.83 10.89 -24.81
C PHE A 295 18.62 11.84 -24.66
N CYS A 296 18.73 12.93 -23.89
CA CYS A 296 17.66 13.91 -23.73
C CYS A 296 17.45 14.76 -24.98
N TYR A 297 16.21 15.10 -25.34
CA TYR A 297 15.93 15.96 -26.50
C TYR A 297 14.97 17.12 -26.19
N GLU A 298 14.29 17.11 -25.04
CA GLU A 298 13.43 18.20 -24.58
C GLU A 298 13.46 18.27 -23.04
N ALA A 299 13.41 19.48 -22.47
CA ALA A 299 13.35 19.71 -21.03
C ALA A 299 12.59 21.00 -20.68
N TYR A 300 11.75 20.91 -19.64
CA TYR A 300 10.81 21.94 -19.21
C TYR A 300 10.84 22.12 -17.69
N ALA A 301 10.52 23.32 -17.24
CA ALA A 301 10.30 23.64 -15.84
C ALA A 301 8.97 24.37 -15.66
N LEU A 302 8.25 24.07 -14.57
CA LEU A 302 6.93 24.62 -14.26
C LEU A 302 7.03 25.91 -13.44
N GLU A 303 6.12 26.84 -13.65
CA GLU A 303 5.90 28.02 -12.83
C GLU A 303 4.53 27.93 -12.14
N LEU A 304 4.55 27.65 -10.84
CA LEU A 304 3.36 27.32 -10.07
C LEU A 304 2.46 28.52 -9.73
N GLY A 305 2.91 29.76 -9.90
CA GLY A 305 2.00 30.90 -9.84
C GLY A 305 1.35 31.24 -8.51
N GLY A 306 2.08 31.08 -7.40
CA GLY A 306 1.50 31.19 -6.07
C GLY A 306 0.97 29.86 -5.51
N LEU A 307 0.84 28.81 -6.33
CA LEU A 307 0.51 27.47 -5.81
C LEU A 307 1.65 26.95 -4.95
N GLY A 308 1.31 26.63 -3.71
CA GLY A 308 2.29 26.23 -2.70
C GLY A 308 3.11 27.39 -2.16
N ASP A 309 3.05 28.60 -2.74
CA ASP A 309 3.70 29.80 -2.18
C ASP A 309 2.96 30.22 -0.92
N ALA A 310 3.39 29.67 0.20
CA ALA A 310 3.28 30.40 1.44
C ALA A 310 4.32 31.53 1.34
N GLU A 311 4.00 32.67 0.72
CA GLU A 311 4.76 33.88 1.06
C GLU A 311 4.73 33.95 2.60
N MET A 312 5.91 33.75 3.19
CA MET A 312 6.16 33.62 4.62
C MET A 312 5.97 34.96 5.36
N ASN A 313 5.05 35.79 4.88
CA ASN A 313 4.56 36.91 5.63
C ASN A 313 3.77 36.33 6.82
N ASN A 314 4.02 36.83 8.03
CA ASN A 314 3.35 36.46 9.28
C ASN A 314 1.86 36.85 9.28
N VAL A 315 1.12 36.57 8.21
CA VAL A 315 -0.25 37.00 8.00
C VAL A 315 -1.14 35.78 8.20
N SER A 316 -1.97 35.85 9.24
CA SER A 316 -3.10 34.94 9.44
C SER A 316 -4.30 35.45 8.63
N GLY A 317 -5.05 34.53 8.02
CA GLY A 317 -6.21 34.86 7.20
C GLY A 317 -6.30 33.99 5.95
N CYS A 318 -7.17 34.39 5.02
CA CYS A 318 -7.23 33.79 3.70
C CYS A 318 -6.01 34.25 2.90
N VAL A 319 -5.13 33.32 2.53
CA VAL A 319 -3.88 33.61 1.82
C VAL A 319 -3.98 33.33 0.32
N SER A 320 -4.95 32.53 -0.11
CA SER A 320 -5.25 32.27 -1.52
C SER A 320 -6.69 31.76 -1.68
N GLY A 321 -7.31 32.01 -2.83
CA GLY A 321 -8.65 31.56 -3.17
C GLY A 321 -9.78 32.26 -2.41
N ASP A 322 -10.94 31.61 -2.32
CA ASP A 322 -12.16 32.10 -1.67
C ASP A 322 -12.41 31.32 -0.37
N CYS A 323 -12.00 31.91 0.76
CA CYS A 323 -12.22 31.33 2.08
C CYS A 323 -13.62 31.64 2.67
N ASP A 324 -14.53 32.24 1.91
CA ASP A 324 -15.91 32.46 2.30
C ASP A 324 -16.83 31.39 1.71
N ASN A 325 -16.80 31.16 0.39
CA ASN A 325 -17.74 30.28 -0.32
C ASN A 325 -17.13 29.47 -1.49
N GLY A 326 -15.82 29.27 -1.51
CA GLY A 326 -15.16 28.51 -2.57
C GLY A 326 -13.96 27.72 -2.09
N TYR A 327 -13.08 27.36 -3.00
CA TYR A 327 -11.80 26.76 -2.64
C TYR A 327 -10.83 27.84 -2.15
N GLY A 328 -10.23 27.63 -0.99
CA GLY A 328 -9.30 28.59 -0.42
C GLY A 328 -8.20 27.93 0.42
N ILE A 329 -7.16 28.70 0.67
CA ILE A 329 -6.09 28.38 1.62
C ILE A 329 -6.17 29.40 2.74
N TYR A 330 -6.44 28.93 3.95
CA TYR A 330 -6.51 29.75 5.15
C TYR A 330 -5.39 29.37 6.12
N LYS A 331 -4.65 30.38 6.60
CA LYS A 331 -3.59 30.22 7.59
C LYS A 331 -4.04 30.79 8.93
N PHE A 332 -3.96 29.99 9.98
CA PHE A 332 -4.34 30.40 11.33
C PHE A 332 -3.17 31.09 12.04
N ALA A 333 -3.49 31.96 12.99
CA ALA A 333 -2.47 32.58 13.86
C ALA A 333 -1.72 31.53 14.72
N SER A 334 -2.30 30.35 14.94
CA SER A 334 -1.64 29.21 15.59
C SER A 334 -0.50 28.61 14.76
N GLY A 335 -0.43 28.93 13.47
CA GLY A 335 0.44 28.25 12.51
C GLY A 335 -0.24 27.08 11.79
N ASP A 336 -1.46 26.70 12.20
CA ASP A 336 -2.25 25.72 11.45
C ASP A 336 -2.62 26.28 10.07
N ARG A 337 -3.04 25.38 9.18
CA ARG A 337 -3.49 25.72 7.83
C ARG A 337 -4.61 24.80 7.40
N TYR A 338 -5.63 25.36 6.77
CA TYR A 338 -6.64 24.61 6.03
C TYR A 338 -6.55 24.97 4.55
N GLU A 339 -6.69 23.97 3.70
CA GLU A 339 -6.78 24.11 2.27
C GLU A 339 -7.91 23.23 1.76
N GLY A 340 -8.90 23.82 1.13
CA GLY A 340 -10.08 23.08 0.67
C GLY A 340 -11.26 23.99 0.47
N HIS A 341 -12.44 23.39 0.35
CA HIS A 341 -13.66 24.14 0.08
C HIS A 341 -14.23 24.79 1.37
N PHE A 342 -14.77 25.99 1.21
CA PHE A 342 -15.43 26.81 2.22
C PHE A 342 -16.89 27.02 1.86
N SER A 343 -17.77 27.07 2.84
CA SER A 343 -19.15 27.50 2.69
C SER A 343 -19.57 28.31 3.91
N GLY A 344 -19.92 29.57 3.69
CA GLY A 344 -20.20 30.52 4.76
C GLY A 344 -19.06 30.66 5.77
N ARG A 345 -17.80 30.67 5.30
CA ARG A 345 -16.55 30.65 6.10
C ARG A 345 -16.28 29.38 6.88
N ASN A 346 -17.07 28.33 6.69
CA ASN A 346 -16.85 27.04 7.33
C ASN A 346 -16.16 26.07 6.37
N PHE A 347 -15.20 25.28 6.86
CA PHE A 347 -14.64 24.15 6.09
C PHE A 347 -15.76 23.18 5.73
N ASN A 348 -15.86 22.86 4.46
CA ASN A 348 -16.87 21.95 3.91
C ASN A 348 -16.29 21.18 2.72
N GLY A 349 -16.84 19.99 2.45
CA GLY A 349 -16.36 19.14 1.36
C GLY A 349 -14.97 18.58 1.64
N TYR A 350 -14.21 18.22 0.60
CA TYR A 350 -12.86 17.72 0.81
C TYR A 350 -11.90 18.86 1.16
N GLY A 351 -11.01 18.62 2.12
CA GLY A 351 -9.99 19.57 2.54
C GLY A 351 -8.82 18.92 3.26
N ILE A 352 -7.70 19.61 3.22
CA ILE A 352 -6.43 19.26 3.86
C ILE A 352 -6.20 20.23 5.00
N TYR A 353 -6.16 19.72 6.22
CA TYR A 353 -5.76 20.48 7.39
C TYR A 353 -4.36 20.05 7.81
N THR A 354 -3.46 21.02 7.93
CA THR A 354 -2.10 20.86 8.44
C THR A 354 -2.01 21.55 9.78
N TRP A 355 -1.75 20.79 10.84
CA TRP A 355 -1.49 21.35 12.16
C TRP A 355 -0.08 21.91 12.23
N ALA A 356 0.14 22.92 13.08
CA ALA A 356 1.46 23.48 13.36
C ALA A 356 2.45 22.43 13.90
N SER A 357 1.95 21.33 14.46
CA SER A 357 2.74 20.16 14.87
C SER A 357 3.33 19.36 13.69
N GLY A 358 2.87 19.61 12.46
CA GLY A 358 3.22 18.86 11.26
C GLY A 358 2.29 17.68 10.95
N GLU A 359 1.27 17.42 11.79
CA GLU A 359 0.23 16.46 11.46
C GLU A 359 -0.59 16.97 10.27
N VAL A 360 -1.07 16.05 9.42
CA VAL A 360 -1.95 16.37 8.29
C VAL A 360 -3.16 15.45 8.29
N TYR A 361 -4.34 16.02 8.06
CA TYR A 361 -5.56 15.29 7.75
C TYR A 361 -6.05 15.72 6.37
N ALA A 362 -6.25 14.75 5.49
CA ALA A 362 -6.81 14.97 4.16
C ALA A 362 -8.10 14.15 4.05
N GLY A 363 -9.26 14.80 3.99
CA GLY A 363 -10.55 14.12 4.06
C GLY A 363 -11.75 15.05 3.96
N GLN A 364 -12.93 14.53 4.26
CA GLN A 364 -14.17 15.30 4.20
C GLN A 364 -14.38 16.17 5.44
N TRP A 365 -14.96 17.33 5.22
CA TRP A 365 -15.29 18.33 6.22
C TRP A 365 -16.76 18.74 6.09
N SER A 366 -17.38 19.03 7.22
CA SER A 366 -18.70 19.65 7.29
C SER A 366 -18.73 20.60 8.46
N MET A 367 -19.06 21.87 8.21
CA MET A 367 -19.21 22.89 9.26
C MET A 367 -18.00 22.96 10.21
N ASN A 368 -16.78 23.01 9.66
CA ASN A 368 -15.49 23.01 10.38
C ASN A 368 -15.12 21.71 11.11
N LYS A 369 -15.89 20.64 10.94
CA LYS A 369 -15.63 19.34 11.58
C LYS A 369 -15.24 18.30 10.56
N ARG A 370 -14.34 17.40 10.93
CA ARG A 370 -14.05 16.21 10.11
C ARG A 370 -15.30 15.35 10.02
N GLN A 371 -15.58 14.87 8.82
CA GLN A 371 -16.72 14.02 8.48
C GLN A 371 -16.24 12.93 7.53
N GLY A 372 -16.95 11.80 7.44
CA GLY A 372 -16.70 10.76 6.45
C GLY A 372 -15.27 10.20 6.50
N GLU A 373 -14.81 9.68 5.37
CA GLU A 373 -13.48 9.11 5.23
C GLU A 373 -12.41 10.20 5.05
N GLY A 374 -11.26 10.01 5.68
CA GLY A 374 -10.05 10.79 5.45
C GLY A 374 -8.79 10.04 5.87
N THR A 375 -7.63 10.50 5.43
CA THR A 375 -6.34 9.94 5.83
C THR A 375 -5.63 10.90 6.76
N ARG A 376 -5.15 10.37 7.90
CA ARG A 376 -4.24 11.07 8.80
C ARG A 376 -2.80 10.71 8.47
N TYR A 377 -1.93 11.69 8.55
CA TYR A 377 -0.49 11.55 8.41
C TYR A 377 0.18 12.21 9.61
N LEU A 378 0.99 11.45 10.33
CA LEU A 378 1.68 11.90 11.51
C LEU A 378 3.09 12.42 11.16
N PRO A 379 3.64 13.37 11.93
CA PRO A 379 4.99 13.91 11.72
C PRO A 379 6.08 12.83 11.71
N ASN A 380 5.89 11.76 12.49
CA ASN A 380 6.84 10.64 12.56
C ASN A 380 6.87 9.78 11.29
N GLY A 381 5.94 9.98 10.35
CA GLY A 381 5.84 9.21 9.10
C GLY A 381 4.73 8.17 9.10
N GLU A 382 4.07 7.89 10.21
CA GLU A 382 2.90 7.00 10.23
C GLU A 382 1.71 7.64 9.54
N TYR A 383 0.83 6.82 8.97
CA TYR A 383 -0.39 7.31 8.36
C TYR A 383 -1.46 6.24 8.30
N GLY A 384 -2.73 6.66 8.24
CA GLY A 384 -3.83 5.72 8.11
C GLY A 384 -5.18 6.34 7.79
N THR A 385 -6.07 5.52 7.26
CA THR A 385 -7.46 5.91 6.96
C THR A 385 -8.28 5.97 8.24
N CYS A 386 -9.23 6.90 8.29
CA CYS A 386 -10.09 7.15 9.43
C CYS A 386 -11.49 7.53 8.93
N ILE A 387 -12.53 7.17 9.67
CA ILE A 387 -13.89 7.60 9.38
C ILE A 387 -14.37 8.47 10.54
N TYR A 388 -14.84 9.68 10.25
CA TYR A 388 -15.31 10.64 11.24
C TYR A 388 -16.81 10.90 11.11
N ASP A 389 -17.48 11.10 12.24
CA ASP A 389 -18.78 11.75 12.33
C ASP A 389 -18.68 12.91 13.29
N ASN A 390 -18.79 14.14 12.78
CA ASN A 390 -18.72 15.37 13.58
C ASN A 390 -17.48 15.41 14.50
N ASP A 391 -16.29 15.22 13.93
CA ASP A 391 -14.98 15.10 14.59
C ASP A 391 -14.75 13.88 15.49
N LYS A 392 -15.77 13.05 15.72
CA LYS A 392 -15.61 11.80 16.47
C LYS A 392 -15.16 10.71 15.51
N LEU A 393 -14.07 10.03 15.85
CA LEU A 393 -13.66 8.85 15.10
C LEU A 393 -14.77 7.80 15.26
N ILE A 394 -15.42 7.41 14.18
CA ILE A 394 -16.34 6.28 14.25
C ILE A 394 -15.46 5.04 14.43
N SER A 395 -15.69 4.27 15.50
CA SER A 395 -15.01 2.99 15.71
C SER A 395 -15.19 2.15 14.45
N GLY A 396 -14.13 1.99 13.68
CA GLY A 396 -14.23 1.51 12.31
C GLY A 396 -12.91 1.01 11.76
N PHE A 397 -13.01 0.11 10.79
CA PHE A 397 -11.86 -0.49 10.13
C PHE A 397 -11.00 0.57 9.46
N SER A 398 -9.76 0.66 9.92
CA SER A 398 -8.77 1.62 9.47
C SER A 398 -7.57 0.86 8.92
N ASN A 399 -7.03 1.31 7.78
CA ASN A 399 -5.72 0.87 7.31
C ASN A 399 -4.68 1.80 7.94
N TRP A 400 -3.71 1.26 8.66
CA TRP A 400 -2.64 2.02 9.29
C TRP A 400 -1.28 1.47 8.86
N SER A 401 -0.36 2.37 8.53
CA SER A 401 1.02 2.06 8.19
C SER A 401 1.94 2.65 9.24
N TYR A 402 2.80 1.80 9.83
CA TYR A 402 3.76 2.19 10.84
C TYR A 402 5.13 2.45 10.24
N THR A 403 5.94 3.27 10.90
CA THR A 403 7.28 3.67 10.42
C THR A 403 8.29 2.53 10.41
N ASN A 404 8.06 1.50 11.23
CA ASN A 404 8.86 0.28 11.26
C ASN A 404 8.53 -0.70 10.10
N GLY A 405 7.58 -0.36 9.24
CA GLY A 405 7.12 -1.21 8.13
C GLY A 405 5.97 -2.15 8.47
N ASP A 406 5.50 -2.14 9.73
CA ASP A 406 4.31 -2.90 10.11
C ASP A 406 3.05 -2.23 9.53
N THR A 407 1.99 -3.00 9.37
CA THR A 407 0.67 -2.49 8.94
C THR A 407 -0.46 -3.08 9.78
N TYR A 408 -1.54 -2.32 9.93
CA TYR A 408 -2.74 -2.76 10.63
C TYR A 408 -3.97 -2.50 9.78
N TYR A 409 -4.90 -3.45 9.78
CA TYR A 409 -6.24 -3.31 9.26
C TYR A 409 -7.23 -3.79 10.32
N GLY A 410 -7.98 -2.89 10.93
CA GLY A 410 -8.90 -3.25 12.01
C GLY A 410 -9.52 -2.05 12.70
N ALA A 411 -10.29 -2.28 13.75
CA ALA A 411 -10.98 -1.23 14.47
C ALA A 411 -10.03 -0.44 15.39
N LEU A 412 -10.21 0.89 15.39
CA LEU A 412 -9.50 1.82 16.27
C LEU A 412 -10.47 2.51 17.23
N ALA A 413 -10.07 2.65 18.49
CA ALA A 413 -10.75 3.49 19.46
C ALA A 413 -10.46 4.98 19.20
N GLN A 414 -11.14 5.88 19.93
CA GLN A 414 -10.97 7.34 19.78
C GLN A 414 -9.53 7.83 19.97
N ASP A 415 -8.77 7.15 20.83
CA ASP A 415 -7.35 7.43 21.09
C ASP A 415 -6.40 6.72 20.10
N PHE A 416 -6.96 6.12 19.04
CA PHE A 416 -6.26 5.31 18.04
C PHE A 416 -5.65 4.01 18.58
N SER A 417 -6.04 3.57 19.77
CA SER A 417 -5.68 2.24 20.24
C SER A 417 -6.43 1.16 19.46
N ARG A 418 -5.73 0.08 19.10
CA ARG A 418 -6.31 -1.09 18.42
C ARG A 418 -7.27 -1.79 19.37
N ILE A 419 -8.48 -2.03 18.88
CA ILE A 419 -9.56 -2.71 19.59
C ILE A 419 -10.30 -3.67 18.67
N GLY A 420 -11.07 -4.60 19.24
CA GLY A 420 -11.92 -5.49 18.46
C GLY A 420 -11.11 -6.37 17.52
N PHE A 421 -11.69 -6.80 16.39
CA PHE A 421 -10.96 -7.60 15.42
C PHE A 421 -10.01 -6.75 14.56
N GLY A 422 -8.81 -7.26 14.32
CA GLY A 422 -7.87 -6.64 13.40
C GLY A 422 -6.78 -7.59 12.92
N ARG A 423 -6.30 -7.30 11.72
CA ARG A 423 -5.14 -7.92 11.10
C ARG A 423 -3.93 -7.03 11.26
N TYR A 424 -2.84 -7.55 11.80
CA TYR A 424 -1.56 -6.88 11.90
C TYR A 424 -0.52 -7.66 11.11
N THR A 425 0.13 -6.99 10.16
CA THR A 425 1.23 -7.57 9.39
C THR A 425 2.52 -6.95 9.88
N PHE A 426 3.39 -7.78 10.43
CA PHE A 426 4.71 -7.38 10.87
C PHE A 426 5.62 -7.20 9.66
N SER A 427 6.56 -6.27 9.76
CA SER A 427 7.60 -5.97 8.77
C SER A 427 8.49 -7.16 8.43
N ASN A 428 8.61 -8.14 9.33
CA ASN A 428 9.28 -9.40 9.05
C ASN A 428 8.47 -10.35 8.14
N GLY A 429 7.17 -10.09 7.95
CA GLY A 429 6.24 -10.91 7.16
C GLY A 429 5.29 -11.79 7.99
N SER A 430 5.44 -11.83 9.32
CA SER A 430 4.47 -12.49 10.20
C SER A 430 3.12 -11.76 10.13
N VAL A 431 2.03 -12.48 10.39
CA VAL A 431 0.67 -11.93 10.35
C VAL A 431 -0.11 -12.41 11.55
N TYR A 432 -0.68 -11.48 12.32
CA TYR A 432 -1.68 -11.77 13.34
C TYR A 432 -3.06 -11.35 12.84
N GLU A 433 -4.06 -12.22 13.00
CA GLU A 433 -5.48 -11.96 12.74
C GLU A 433 -6.29 -12.39 13.96
N GLY A 434 -6.83 -11.43 14.68
CA GLY A 434 -7.54 -11.75 15.92
C GLY A 434 -8.00 -10.52 16.69
N SER A 435 -8.37 -10.76 17.94
CA SER A 435 -8.92 -9.76 18.83
C SER A 435 -7.84 -8.90 19.50
N TRP A 436 -8.13 -7.60 19.61
CA TRP A 436 -7.28 -6.57 20.18
C TRP A 436 -8.00 -5.86 21.32
N LYS A 437 -7.23 -5.47 22.34
CA LYS A 437 -7.69 -4.60 23.42
C LYS A 437 -6.58 -3.64 23.78
N ASN A 438 -6.80 -2.34 23.61
CA ASN A 438 -5.84 -1.30 23.97
C ASN A 438 -4.42 -1.58 23.44
N ASN A 439 -4.30 -1.86 22.15
CA ASN A 439 -3.04 -2.19 21.47
C ASN A 439 -2.39 -3.54 21.81
N VAL A 440 -2.95 -4.37 22.70
CA VAL A 440 -2.46 -5.74 22.93
C VAL A 440 -3.36 -6.79 22.29
N ARG A 441 -2.78 -7.90 21.82
CA ARG A 441 -3.53 -9.07 21.38
C ARG A 441 -4.19 -9.71 22.60
N GLU A 442 -5.50 -9.87 22.55
CA GLU A 442 -6.31 -10.31 23.67
C GLU A 442 -7.55 -11.05 23.15
N GLY A 443 -7.83 -12.26 23.65
CA GLY A 443 -8.94 -13.08 23.18
C GLY A 443 -8.52 -14.08 22.10
N LEU A 444 -9.34 -14.28 21.07
CA LEU A 444 -9.08 -15.32 20.06
C LEU A 444 -8.29 -14.75 18.89
N GLY A 445 -7.31 -15.49 18.40
CA GLY A 445 -6.52 -15.06 17.26
C GLY A 445 -5.64 -16.13 16.64
N ARG A 446 -5.22 -15.84 15.42
CA ARG A 446 -4.35 -16.65 14.58
C ARG A 446 -3.08 -15.87 14.28
N MET A 447 -1.92 -16.45 14.58
CA MET A 447 -0.61 -15.91 14.22
C MET A 447 0.04 -16.81 13.20
N THR A 448 0.40 -16.28 12.04
CA THR A 448 1.27 -16.93 11.05
C THR A 448 2.66 -16.33 11.17
N TYR A 449 3.65 -17.15 11.49
CA TYR A 449 5.04 -16.73 11.61
C TYR A 449 5.74 -16.76 10.25
N THR A 450 6.85 -16.02 10.13
CA THR A 450 7.65 -15.96 8.89
C THR A 450 8.20 -17.31 8.45
N ASN A 451 8.43 -18.22 9.40
CA ASN A 451 8.89 -19.57 9.12
C ASN A 451 7.76 -20.48 8.59
N GLY A 452 6.51 -19.99 8.56
CA GLY A 452 5.31 -20.71 8.11
C GLY A 452 4.54 -21.44 9.21
N ASP A 453 5.05 -21.45 10.45
CA ASP A 453 4.32 -22.02 11.59
C ASP A 453 3.10 -21.15 11.90
N ILE A 454 2.07 -21.75 12.49
CA ILE A 454 0.80 -21.09 12.78
C ILE A 454 0.40 -21.38 14.22
N TYR A 455 0.13 -20.35 15.02
CA TYR A 455 -0.58 -20.50 16.28
C TYR A 455 -2.04 -20.09 16.13
N VAL A 456 -2.96 -20.93 16.60
CA VAL A 456 -4.41 -20.67 16.63
C VAL A 456 -4.88 -20.88 18.07
N GLY A 457 -5.42 -19.84 18.71
CA GLY A 457 -5.79 -19.99 20.12
C GLY A 457 -6.15 -18.70 20.82
N GLU A 458 -6.13 -18.81 22.14
CA GLU A 458 -6.33 -17.71 23.06
C GLU A 458 -5.03 -16.91 23.28
N TRP A 459 -5.21 -15.61 23.42
CA TRP A 459 -4.19 -14.60 23.61
C TRP A 459 -4.52 -13.78 24.84
N SER A 460 -3.52 -13.43 25.61
CA SER A 460 -3.63 -12.43 26.66
C SER A 460 -2.28 -11.74 26.81
N ASP A 461 -2.32 -10.41 26.92
CA ASP A 461 -1.12 -9.57 27.05
C ASP A 461 -0.04 -9.90 25.98
N ASP A 462 -0.47 -9.91 24.72
CA ASP A 462 0.38 -10.18 23.55
C ASP A 462 0.99 -11.58 23.47
N SER A 463 0.59 -12.51 24.33
CA SER A 463 1.15 -13.85 24.36
C SER A 463 0.08 -14.94 24.19
N PRO A 464 0.41 -16.07 23.53
CA PRO A 464 -0.39 -17.29 23.61
C PRO A 464 -0.68 -17.65 25.07
N ASN A 465 -1.94 -17.65 25.45
CA ASN A 465 -2.35 -17.85 26.84
C ASN A 465 -3.79 -18.37 26.88
N GLY A 466 -4.02 -19.53 27.50
CA GLY A 466 -5.28 -20.26 27.42
C GLY A 466 -5.16 -21.45 26.46
N VAL A 467 -6.24 -21.85 25.80
CA VAL A 467 -6.20 -23.02 24.93
C VAL A 467 -5.82 -22.66 23.50
N GLY A 468 -4.97 -23.48 22.88
CA GLY A 468 -4.58 -23.28 21.49
C GLY A 468 -3.79 -24.43 20.87
N MET A 469 -3.51 -24.27 19.58
CA MET A 469 -2.72 -25.17 18.74
C MET A 469 -1.56 -24.41 18.10
N LEU A 470 -0.35 -24.97 18.14
CA LEU A 470 0.78 -24.59 17.31
C LEU A 470 0.96 -25.63 16.20
N ILE A 471 0.70 -25.23 14.97
CA ILE A 471 0.83 -26.02 13.76
C ILE A 471 2.18 -25.68 13.14
N HIS A 472 3.06 -26.66 13.07
CA HIS A 472 4.38 -26.50 12.48
C HIS A 472 4.31 -26.71 10.97
N THR A 473 5.22 -26.07 10.22
CA THR A 473 5.35 -26.26 8.77
C THR A 473 5.56 -27.70 8.32
N ASN A 474 6.13 -28.54 9.20
CA ASN A 474 6.27 -29.97 8.95
C ASN A 474 4.96 -30.76 9.17
N GLY A 475 3.86 -30.11 9.56
CA GLY A 475 2.56 -30.75 9.80
C GLY A 475 2.38 -31.34 11.20
N LYS A 476 3.38 -31.24 12.09
CA LYS A 476 3.21 -31.52 13.52
C LYS A 476 2.25 -30.49 14.12
N VAL A 477 1.39 -30.91 15.04
CA VAL A 477 0.50 -30.00 15.78
C VAL A 477 0.72 -30.19 17.29
N ASP A 478 1.06 -29.12 18.00
CA ASP A 478 1.12 -29.10 19.47
C ASP A 478 -0.13 -28.42 20.01
N ALA A 479 -1.01 -29.17 20.68
CA ALA A 479 -2.30 -28.65 21.15
C ALA A 479 -2.46 -28.81 22.66
N GLY A 480 -2.98 -27.79 23.32
CA GLY A 480 -3.20 -27.82 24.76
C GLY A 480 -3.39 -26.44 25.39
N SER A 481 -3.05 -26.36 26.67
CA SER A 481 -3.03 -25.12 27.45
C SER A 481 -1.66 -24.44 27.37
N TRP A 482 -1.70 -23.13 27.16
CA TRP A 482 -0.56 -22.24 26.99
C TRP A 482 -0.55 -21.18 28.09
N SER A 483 0.64 -20.75 28.48
CA SER A 483 0.85 -19.61 29.37
C SER A 483 2.09 -18.85 28.91
N TYR A 484 1.92 -17.56 28.62
CA TYR A 484 3.00 -16.66 28.16
C TYR A 484 3.85 -17.27 27.03
N GLY A 485 3.19 -17.81 26.00
CA GLY A 485 3.85 -18.39 24.83
C GLY A 485 4.36 -19.81 24.99
N LYS A 486 4.26 -20.40 26.19
CA LYS A 486 4.74 -21.76 26.47
C LYS A 486 3.58 -22.73 26.67
N MET A 487 3.66 -23.89 26.04
CA MET A 487 2.69 -24.96 26.29
C MET A 487 2.94 -25.56 27.68
N MET A 488 1.94 -25.47 28.56
CA MET A 488 2.01 -25.94 29.94
C MET A 488 1.55 -27.39 30.07
N SER A 489 0.51 -27.77 29.33
CA SER A 489 -0.02 -29.13 29.28
C SER A 489 -0.68 -29.34 27.93
N GLY A 490 -0.38 -30.43 27.25
CA GLY A 490 -0.89 -30.66 25.90
C GLY A 490 -0.49 -32.01 25.34
N GLN A 491 -0.84 -32.23 24.08
CA GLN A 491 -0.42 -33.38 23.31
C GLN A 491 0.14 -32.91 21.96
N SER A 492 1.18 -33.62 21.50
CA SER A 492 1.71 -33.46 20.15
C SER A 492 1.03 -34.47 19.21
N TYR A 493 0.67 -34.00 18.03
CA TYR A 493 0.05 -34.77 16.96
C TYR A 493 1.01 -34.84 15.76
N GLY A 494 1.15 -36.03 15.21
CA GLY A 494 2.12 -36.35 14.15
C GLY A 494 1.61 -36.15 12.74
N TYR A 495 2.50 -36.41 11.77
CA TYR A 495 2.22 -36.38 10.33
C TYR A 495 0.99 -37.22 10.00
N ALA A 496 0.03 -36.62 9.30
CA ALA A 496 -1.08 -37.35 8.72
C ALA A 496 -0.58 -38.12 7.48
N THR A 497 -0.09 -39.35 7.66
CA THR A 497 0.17 -40.27 6.54
C THR A 497 -0.87 -41.38 6.44
N ASP A 498 -2.04 -41.22 7.03
CA ASP A 498 -3.09 -42.23 6.87
C ASP A 498 -4.45 -41.60 6.60
N GLN A 499 -5.00 -41.91 5.42
CA GLN A 499 -6.35 -41.58 4.98
C GLN A 499 -7.42 -42.49 5.61
N SER A 500 -7.05 -43.32 6.59
CA SER A 500 -7.99 -44.13 7.33
C SER A 500 -7.95 -43.76 8.80
N LEU A 501 -9.04 -43.18 9.31
CA LEU A 501 -9.67 -43.47 10.62
C LEU A 501 -10.72 -42.39 11.00
N LEU A 502 -11.96 -42.74 10.66
CA LEU A 502 -13.23 -42.66 11.38
C LEU A 502 -13.45 -41.54 12.43
N ALA A 503 -14.47 -40.75 12.09
CA ALA A 503 -15.11 -39.66 12.82
C ALA A 503 -15.36 -39.92 14.32
N VAL A 504 -14.84 -39.02 15.15
CA VAL A 504 -15.43 -38.71 16.45
C VAL A 504 -16.27 -37.44 16.26
N ARG A 505 -17.58 -37.64 16.06
CA ARG A 505 -18.64 -36.62 15.92
C ARG A 505 -18.33 -35.54 14.86
N GLU A 506 -19.06 -35.54 13.73
CA GLU A 506 -19.14 -34.32 12.92
C GLU A 506 -19.47 -33.16 13.87
N LEU A 507 -18.61 -32.14 13.91
CA LEU A 507 -18.89 -30.94 14.67
C LEU A 507 -20.22 -30.40 14.13
N SER A 508 -21.32 -30.62 14.86
CA SER A 508 -22.61 -30.02 14.53
C SER A 508 -22.45 -28.55 14.87
N LEU A 509 -21.99 -27.78 13.89
CA LEU A 509 -21.99 -26.35 13.99
C LEU A 509 -23.45 -25.95 14.20
N PRO A 510 -23.78 -25.21 15.27
CA PRO A 510 -25.05 -24.53 15.27
C PRO A 510 -25.10 -23.69 13.99
N GLU A 511 -26.20 -23.83 13.25
CA GLU A 511 -26.45 -23.10 12.02
C GLU A 511 -26.07 -21.62 12.21
N PRO A 512 -25.39 -20.99 11.23
CA PRO A 512 -25.06 -19.58 11.31
C PRO A 512 -26.31 -18.75 11.61
N SER A 513 -26.12 -17.54 12.16
CA SER A 513 -27.20 -16.60 12.45
C SER A 513 -28.08 -16.24 11.23
N ALA A 514 -27.75 -16.72 10.03
CA ALA A 514 -28.65 -16.81 8.89
C ALA A 514 -29.98 -17.52 9.20
N LEU A 515 -30.06 -18.30 10.29
CA LEU A 515 -31.32 -18.56 10.97
C LEU A 515 -31.89 -17.27 11.57
N ALA A 516 -32.69 -16.59 10.73
CA ALA A 516 -33.91 -15.86 11.07
C ALA A 516 -33.87 -14.33 10.89
N TYR A 517 -34.39 -13.91 9.73
CA TYR A 517 -35.30 -12.76 9.60
C TYR A 517 -36.59 -12.92 10.46
N ALA A 518 -36.52 -13.54 11.64
CA ALA A 518 -37.62 -13.56 12.61
C ALA A 518 -37.37 -12.44 13.60
N SER A 519 -38.38 -11.59 13.82
CA SER A 519 -38.49 -10.57 14.88
C SER A 519 -37.50 -10.79 16.03
N ALA A 520 -36.44 -9.97 16.07
CA ALA A 520 -35.42 -9.98 17.10
C ALA A 520 -35.41 -8.61 17.77
N ASP A 521 -35.34 -8.61 19.10
CA ASP A 521 -35.38 -7.40 19.89
C ASP A 521 -33.95 -7.03 20.31
N CYS A 522 -33.53 -5.80 20.00
CA CYS A 522 -32.36 -5.21 20.61
C CYS A 522 -32.73 -4.83 22.04
N THR A 523 -32.15 -5.54 23.01
CA THR A 523 -32.49 -5.42 24.43
C THR A 523 -31.57 -4.47 25.18
N ASP A 524 -30.39 -4.19 24.63
CA ASP A 524 -29.40 -3.28 25.22
C ASP A 524 -28.42 -2.78 24.14
N GLY A 525 -27.90 -1.57 24.30
CA GLY A 525 -26.90 -0.97 23.41
C GLY A 525 -27.39 -0.63 21.99
N ASP A 526 -26.46 -0.60 21.05
CA ASP A 526 -26.68 -0.29 19.64
C ASP A 526 -26.49 -1.54 18.78
N CYS A 527 -27.61 -2.20 18.44
CA CYS A 527 -27.60 -3.37 17.55
C CYS A 527 -27.64 -3.01 16.05
N LEU A 528 -27.38 -1.76 15.68
CA LEU A 528 -27.31 -1.31 14.28
C LEU A 528 -25.86 -1.07 13.84
N TYR A 529 -25.06 -0.32 14.61
CA TYR A 529 -23.68 0.04 14.25
C TYR A 529 -22.67 -0.04 15.40
N GLY A 530 -23.06 -0.56 16.55
CA GLY A 530 -22.24 -0.50 17.76
C GLY A 530 -22.23 -1.80 18.54
N LYS A 531 -22.00 -1.68 19.84
CA LYS A 531 -22.09 -2.82 20.77
C LYS A 531 -23.51 -2.92 21.29
N GLY A 532 -24.09 -4.11 21.18
CA GLY A 532 -25.45 -4.34 21.63
C GLY A 532 -25.69 -5.77 22.09
N LYS A 533 -26.89 -5.98 22.62
CA LYS A 533 -27.40 -7.28 23.00
C LYS A 533 -28.72 -7.56 22.30
N ARG A 534 -28.72 -8.59 21.45
CA ARG A 534 -29.88 -9.03 20.67
C ARG A 534 -30.44 -10.33 21.21
N VAL A 535 -31.75 -10.43 21.31
CA VAL A 535 -32.47 -11.66 21.65
C VAL A 535 -33.30 -12.09 20.43
N TYR A 536 -33.06 -13.30 19.92
CA TYR A 536 -33.80 -13.85 18.79
C TYR A 536 -35.04 -14.58 19.29
N LYS A 537 -36.06 -14.70 18.43
CA LYS A 537 -37.34 -15.39 18.72
C LYS A 537 -37.18 -16.83 19.24
N GLY A 538 -36.07 -17.50 18.92
CA GLY A 538 -35.72 -18.83 19.42
C GLY A 538 -35.07 -18.87 20.81
N GLY A 539 -34.96 -17.72 21.50
CA GLY A 539 -34.32 -17.59 22.82
C GLY A 539 -32.80 -17.51 22.79
N ALA A 540 -32.18 -17.64 21.62
CA ALA A 540 -30.75 -17.37 21.45
C ALA A 540 -30.46 -15.88 21.72
N THR A 541 -29.27 -15.59 22.23
CA THR A 541 -28.83 -14.22 22.51
C THR A 541 -27.45 -13.96 21.93
N TYR A 542 -27.26 -12.80 21.33
CA TYR A 542 -25.96 -12.32 20.90
C TYR A 542 -25.59 -11.07 21.69
N GLU A 543 -24.36 -11.02 22.18
CA GLU A 543 -23.77 -9.85 22.82
C GLU A 543 -22.43 -9.55 22.16
N GLY A 544 -22.32 -8.41 21.49
CA GLY A 544 -21.15 -8.09 20.67
C GLY A 544 -21.35 -6.88 19.76
N GLU A 545 -20.53 -6.81 18.72
CA GLU A 545 -20.48 -5.72 17.75
C GLU A 545 -21.45 -5.96 16.57
N PHE A 546 -22.06 -4.89 16.09
CA PHE A 546 -22.99 -4.87 14.98
C PHE A 546 -22.57 -3.85 13.93
N LYS A 547 -22.85 -4.16 12.66
CA LYS A 547 -22.74 -3.23 11.54
C LYS A 547 -23.92 -3.43 10.61
N ASP A 548 -24.57 -2.36 10.18
CA ASP A 548 -25.76 -2.41 9.32
C ASP A 548 -26.86 -3.34 9.87
N GLY A 549 -26.96 -3.47 11.19
CA GLY A 549 -27.95 -4.33 11.84
C GLY A 549 -27.61 -5.83 11.84
N VAL A 550 -26.42 -6.23 11.40
CA VAL A 550 -25.95 -7.63 11.45
C VAL A 550 -24.73 -7.77 12.37
N GLU A 551 -24.51 -8.96 12.92
CA GLU A 551 -23.39 -9.24 13.81
C GLU A 551 -22.08 -9.14 12.99
N ASP A 552 -21.24 -8.18 13.34
CA ASP A 552 -20.03 -7.83 12.61
C ASP A 552 -19.01 -7.24 13.59
N GLY A 553 -17.91 -7.96 13.82
CA GLY A 553 -16.96 -7.71 14.89
C GLY A 553 -16.98 -8.80 15.97
N PHE A 554 -16.38 -8.54 17.14
CA PHE A 554 -16.24 -9.58 18.17
C PHE A 554 -17.51 -9.72 19.01
N GLY A 555 -17.93 -10.96 19.29
CA GLY A 555 -19.13 -11.20 20.08
C GLY A 555 -19.30 -12.64 20.54
N THR A 556 -20.27 -12.83 21.44
CA THR A 556 -20.66 -14.15 21.96
C THR A 556 -22.12 -14.43 21.64
N MET A 557 -22.37 -15.52 20.92
CA MET A 557 -23.70 -16.10 20.74
C MET A 557 -23.95 -17.14 21.84
N THR A 558 -25.15 -17.12 22.46
CA THR A 558 -25.60 -18.12 23.43
C THR A 558 -26.90 -18.74 22.93
N TYR A 559 -26.92 -20.05 22.77
CA TYR A 559 -28.06 -20.82 22.28
C TYR A 559 -28.91 -21.38 23.42
N GLY A 560 -30.14 -21.79 23.12
CA GLY A 560 -31.10 -22.29 24.11
C GLY A 560 -30.69 -23.61 24.80
N ASP A 561 -29.77 -24.37 24.21
CA ASP A 561 -29.17 -25.57 24.80
C ASP A 561 -28.01 -25.25 25.77
N GLY A 562 -27.70 -23.97 25.97
CA GLY A 562 -26.61 -23.48 26.80
C GLY A 562 -25.26 -23.38 26.07
N THR A 563 -25.18 -23.78 24.80
CA THR A 563 -23.97 -23.64 23.98
C THR A 563 -23.61 -22.17 23.80
N LYS A 564 -22.33 -21.84 24.00
CA LYS A 564 -21.79 -20.49 23.79
C LYS A 564 -20.75 -20.51 22.68
N VAL A 565 -20.83 -19.53 21.78
CA VAL A 565 -19.89 -19.37 20.67
C VAL A 565 -19.30 -17.97 20.74
N LYS A 566 -18.03 -17.90 21.14
CA LYS A 566 -17.23 -16.67 21.14
C LYS A 566 -16.43 -16.64 19.85
N SER A 567 -16.59 -15.58 19.06
CA SER A 567 -16.03 -15.54 17.71
C SER A 567 -15.85 -14.10 17.24
N ASN A 568 -15.09 -13.93 16.17
CA ASN A 568 -15.23 -12.74 15.33
C ASN A 568 -16.32 -13.04 14.30
N TRP A 569 -17.24 -12.10 14.13
CA TRP A 569 -18.40 -12.22 13.28
C TRP A 569 -18.23 -11.31 12.08
N LYS A 570 -18.71 -11.74 10.92
CA LYS A 570 -18.75 -10.93 9.71
C LYS A 570 -20.05 -11.24 8.98
N GLN A 571 -20.92 -10.25 8.87
CA GLN A 571 -22.24 -10.41 8.27
C GLN A 571 -23.03 -11.59 8.87
N GLY A 572 -22.96 -11.78 10.18
CA GLY A 572 -23.63 -12.87 10.90
C GLY A 572 -22.91 -14.22 10.91
N TYR A 573 -21.80 -14.38 10.18
CA TYR A 573 -21.04 -15.63 10.11
C TYR A 573 -19.77 -15.59 10.96
N ASN A 574 -19.34 -16.74 11.47
CA ASN A 574 -18.03 -16.87 12.12
C ASN A 574 -16.90 -16.54 11.12
N PHE A 575 -15.90 -15.81 11.60
CA PHE A 575 -14.76 -15.36 10.81
C PHE A 575 -13.47 -15.53 11.62
N GLY A 576 -12.44 -16.12 11.03
CA GLY A 576 -11.20 -16.39 11.73
C GLY A 576 -11.37 -17.47 12.81
N VAL A 577 -10.96 -17.19 14.04
CA VAL A 577 -10.96 -18.19 15.13
C VAL A 577 -12.23 -18.06 15.97
N ALA A 578 -12.92 -19.18 16.20
CA ALA A 578 -14.07 -19.28 17.08
C ALA A 578 -13.86 -20.33 18.18
N ARG A 579 -14.41 -20.06 19.36
CA ARG A 579 -14.47 -20.97 20.51
C ARG A 579 -15.91 -21.34 20.80
N TYR A 580 -16.17 -22.64 20.84
CA TYR A 580 -17.44 -23.26 21.19
C TYR A 580 -17.33 -23.87 22.58
N ASP A 581 -18.18 -23.45 23.51
CA ASP A 581 -18.35 -24.06 24.82
C ASP A 581 -19.74 -24.70 24.86
N TYR A 582 -19.83 -26.03 24.72
CA TYR A 582 -21.09 -26.77 24.68
C TYR A 582 -21.62 -27.05 26.09
N GLY A 583 -22.95 -27.13 26.23
CA GLY A 583 -23.61 -27.42 27.52
C GLY A 583 -23.22 -28.76 28.16
N ASP A 584 -22.70 -29.71 27.37
CA ASP A 584 -22.25 -31.02 27.85
C ASP A 584 -20.78 -31.03 28.34
N GLY A 585 -20.15 -29.86 28.43
CA GLY A 585 -18.75 -29.69 28.84
C GLY A 585 -17.73 -29.96 27.73
N THR A 586 -18.16 -30.22 26.50
CA THR A 586 -17.28 -30.24 25.33
C THR A 586 -16.86 -28.81 24.98
N MET A 587 -15.60 -28.61 24.58
CA MET A 587 -15.10 -27.36 24.03
C MET A 587 -14.48 -27.59 22.66
N ALA A 588 -14.66 -26.66 21.73
CA ALA A 588 -13.98 -26.70 20.45
C ALA A 588 -13.38 -25.33 20.07
N LEU A 589 -12.18 -25.34 19.51
CA LEU A 589 -11.54 -24.19 18.88
C LEU A 589 -11.44 -24.47 17.39
N ALA A 590 -12.01 -23.59 16.56
CA ALA A 590 -12.16 -23.83 15.13
C ALA A 590 -11.79 -22.60 14.29
N GLU A 591 -11.21 -22.85 13.11
CA GLU A 591 -10.91 -21.84 12.10
C GLU A 591 -12.01 -21.77 11.04
N PHE A 592 -12.38 -20.54 10.67
CA PHE A 592 -13.38 -20.21 9.68
C PHE A 592 -12.81 -19.32 8.59
N LYS A 593 -13.08 -19.69 7.35
CA LYS A 593 -12.79 -18.90 6.15
C LYS A 593 -14.08 -18.70 5.38
N GLY A 594 -14.49 -17.43 5.22
CA GLY A 594 -15.72 -17.09 4.50
C GLY A 594 -17.00 -17.64 5.13
N GLY A 595 -17.03 -17.79 6.46
CA GLY A 595 -18.18 -18.39 7.17
C GLY A 595 -18.17 -19.91 7.25
N THR A 596 -17.23 -20.57 6.58
CA THR A 596 -17.13 -22.02 6.51
C THR A 596 -15.94 -22.53 7.32
N LEU A 597 -16.11 -23.64 8.05
CA LEU A 597 -15.03 -24.38 8.71
C LEU A 597 -13.92 -24.68 7.70
N ASN A 598 -12.71 -24.16 7.92
CA ASN A 598 -11.58 -24.40 7.05
C ASN A 598 -10.30 -24.24 7.87
N GLY A 599 -9.59 -25.35 8.07
CA GLY A 599 -8.41 -25.43 8.92
C GLY A 599 -8.50 -26.49 10.01
N TYR A 600 -7.71 -26.31 11.06
CA TYR A 600 -7.65 -27.25 12.18
C TYR A 600 -8.74 -26.94 13.21
N VAL A 601 -9.30 -28.01 13.79
CA VAL A 601 -10.27 -27.93 14.88
C VAL A 601 -9.75 -28.71 16.07
N LEU A 602 -9.56 -28.05 17.21
CA LEU A 602 -9.22 -28.69 18.47
C LEU A 602 -10.50 -28.94 19.27
N VAL A 603 -10.79 -30.19 19.59
CA VAL A 603 -11.92 -30.59 20.44
C VAL A 603 -11.40 -31.12 21.77
N MET A 604 -11.96 -30.65 22.88
CA MET A 604 -11.67 -31.13 24.24
C MET A 604 -12.92 -31.59 24.95
N LYS A 605 -12.82 -32.72 25.65
CA LYS A 605 -13.85 -33.21 26.57
C LYS A 605 -13.24 -34.02 27.70
N SER A 606 -13.49 -33.62 28.94
CA SER A 606 -13.03 -34.35 30.15
C SER A 606 -11.52 -34.68 30.12
N GLY A 607 -10.69 -33.75 29.65
CA GLY A 607 -9.23 -33.93 29.55
C GLY A 607 -8.73 -34.66 28.30
N ASN A 608 -9.61 -35.25 27.49
CA ASN A 608 -9.25 -35.80 26.19
C ASN A 608 -9.21 -34.69 25.14
N MET A 609 -8.20 -34.71 24.28
CA MET A 609 -7.99 -33.76 23.18
C MET A 609 -7.95 -34.50 21.85
N VAL A 610 -8.61 -33.94 20.84
CA VAL A 610 -8.56 -34.43 19.47
C VAL A 610 -8.37 -33.23 18.54
N VAL A 611 -7.48 -33.37 17.56
CA VAL A 611 -7.31 -32.40 16.48
C VAL A 611 -7.91 -33.00 15.20
N GLN A 612 -8.77 -32.22 14.55
CA GLN A 612 -9.42 -32.56 13.29
C GLN A 612 -8.99 -31.56 12.21
N TYR A 613 -9.08 -31.94 10.94
CA TYR A 613 -8.81 -31.06 9.82
C TYR A 613 -10.02 -30.99 8.88
N TYR A 614 -10.42 -29.77 8.56
CA TYR A 614 -11.54 -29.44 7.70
C TYR A 614 -11.09 -28.63 6.49
N GLU A 615 -11.69 -28.88 5.33
CA GLU A 615 -11.52 -28.06 4.14
C GLU A 615 -12.91 -27.78 3.55
N ASP A 616 -13.24 -26.51 3.39
CA ASP A 616 -14.53 -26.04 2.89
C ASP A 616 -15.75 -26.70 3.56
N GLY A 617 -15.67 -26.86 4.88
CA GLY A 617 -16.73 -27.40 5.73
C GLY A 617 -16.76 -28.92 5.78
N VAL A 618 -15.95 -29.59 4.95
CA VAL A 618 -15.87 -31.05 4.89
C VAL A 618 -14.81 -31.53 5.88
N TYR A 619 -15.21 -32.41 6.79
CA TYR A 619 -14.27 -33.15 7.63
C TYR A 619 -13.41 -34.05 6.74
N LEU A 620 -12.10 -33.84 6.76
CA LEU A 620 -11.18 -34.67 5.98
C LEU A 620 -10.58 -35.80 6.82
N ARG A 621 -10.10 -35.48 8.02
CA ARG A 621 -9.40 -36.46 8.88
C ARG A 621 -9.25 -36.00 10.33
N GLN A 622 -9.03 -36.97 11.20
CA GLN A 622 -8.49 -36.78 12.54
C GLN A 622 -6.96 -36.86 12.47
N VAL A 623 -6.27 -35.98 13.19
CA VAL A 623 -4.81 -36.02 13.32
C VAL A 623 -4.46 -36.93 14.49
N ASN A 624 -3.59 -37.92 14.25
CA ASN A 624 -3.21 -38.88 15.28
C ASN A 624 -2.09 -38.29 16.17
N PRO A 625 -2.15 -38.53 17.50
CA PRO A 625 -1.07 -38.12 18.40
C PRO A 625 0.26 -38.75 17.95
N THR A 626 1.35 -37.98 17.99
CA THR A 626 2.69 -38.55 17.80
C THR A 626 2.99 -39.40 19.02
N TYR A 627 3.02 -40.72 18.85
CA TYR A 627 3.48 -41.61 19.91
C TYR A 627 4.97 -41.33 20.15
N SER A 628 5.31 -40.74 21.30
CA SER A 628 6.70 -40.71 21.75
C SER A 628 7.00 -42.07 22.41
N PRO A 629 7.89 -42.91 21.86
CA PRO A 629 8.31 -44.11 22.55
C PRO A 629 9.08 -43.69 23.81
N GLY A 630 8.46 -43.82 24.98
CA GLY A 630 9.12 -43.49 26.26
C GLY A 630 8.21 -43.30 27.48
N THR A 631 6.90 -43.11 27.34
CA THR A 631 5.97 -43.14 28.48
C THR A 631 4.91 -44.21 28.27
N SER A 632 5.25 -45.44 28.66
CA SER A 632 4.26 -46.50 28.85
C SER A 632 3.37 -46.11 30.04
N VAL A 633 2.12 -45.74 29.79
CA VAL A 633 1.08 -45.98 30.79
C VAL A 633 0.74 -47.46 30.68
N MET A 634 1.44 -48.29 31.45
CA MET A 634 0.99 -49.66 31.68
C MET A 634 -0.23 -49.57 32.61
N ASN A 635 -1.35 -50.10 32.15
CA ASN A 635 -2.50 -50.40 33.02
C ASN A 635 -2.05 -51.45 34.04
N GLY A 636 -1.57 -51.01 35.20
CA GLY A 636 -1.18 -51.89 36.30
C GLY A 636 -0.21 -51.21 37.26
N ASP A 637 -0.71 -50.95 38.47
CA ASP A 637 0.03 -50.74 39.72
C ASP A 637 0.53 -49.35 40.11
N LEU A 638 -0.26 -48.78 41.04
CA LEU A 638 0.15 -47.96 42.18
C LEU A 638 1.40 -48.54 42.86
N SER A 639 2.49 -47.77 42.97
CA SER A 639 3.20 -47.45 44.23
C SER A 639 4.63 -46.94 44.03
N ASN A 640 4.94 -45.87 44.77
CA ASN A 640 6.25 -45.47 45.32
C ASN A 640 7.47 -45.32 44.39
N ASN A 641 7.79 -44.08 44.03
CA ASN A 641 8.93 -43.28 44.54
C ASN A 641 9.37 -42.19 43.52
N ALA A 642 9.57 -40.97 44.03
CA ALA A 642 10.33 -39.89 43.37
C ALA A 642 11.86 -40.20 43.42
N PRO A 643 12.83 -39.42 42.84
CA PRO A 643 12.73 -38.10 42.17
C PRO A 643 13.65 -37.87 40.91
N SER A 644 13.61 -36.63 40.38
CA SER A 644 14.73 -35.76 39.93
C SER A 644 15.01 -35.46 38.43
N SER A 645 15.01 -34.13 38.15
CA SER A 645 15.81 -33.30 37.20
C SER A 645 16.13 -33.81 35.79
N GLY A 646 16.02 -33.06 34.69
CA GLY A 646 15.80 -31.63 34.43
C GLY A 646 16.43 -31.30 33.07
N SER A 647 15.85 -30.40 32.28
CA SER A 647 16.58 -29.60 31.27
C SER A 647 15.65 -28.55 30.64
N SER A 648 15.97 -27.29 30.90
CA SER A 648 15.39 -26.07 30.34
C SER A 648 15.78 -25.86 28.88
N ILE A 649 14.84 -25.38 28.06
CA ILE A 649 15.16 -24.75 26.77
C ILE A 649 14.44 -23.38 26.72
N GLU A 650 15.25 -22.32 26.58
CA GLU A 650 14.85 -20.92 26.44
C GLU A 650 14.38 -20.61 25.01
N VAL A 651 13.45 -19.65 24.90
CA VAL A 651 12.99 -19.08 23.62
C VAL A 651 13.61 -17.67 23.48
N PRO A 652 14.20 -17.29 22.33
CA PRO A 652 14.79 -15.97 22.14
C PRO A 652 13.71 -14.92 21.87
N GLY A 653 13.76 -13.80 22.61
CA GLY A 653 12.86 -12.67 22.43
C GLY A 653 13.32 -11.68 21.37
N LYS A 654 12.35 -11.07 20.68
CA LYS A 654 12.10 -9.62 20.63
C LYS A 654 10.79 -9.34 19.90
#